data_AF-A0A1A9EXF7-F1
#
_entry.id   AF-A0A1A9EXF7-F1
#
_cell.length_a   1.000
_cell.length_b   1.000
_cell.length_c   1.000
_cell.angle_alpha   90.00
_cell.angle_beta   90.00
_cell.angle_gamma   90.00
#
_symmetry.space_group_name_H-M   'P 1'
#
loop_
_entity.id
_entity.type
_entity.pdbx_description
1 polymer ?
#
loop_
_entity_poly.entity_id
_entity_poly.type
_entity_poly.pdbx_seq_one_letter_code
_entity_poly.pdbx_strand_id
1 'polypeptide(L)'
;MQLGDDITANELEQLAALGLGAHIACIIAGMNSNNALIRKGSQLWPQAQLFHHQGAQTWSRQVDASHPPPAQAPRPNRSAGDQNAADDANKRASGIVHTTFLRHAWGKDKFQKELQRLELEAETLIDKVANLDQKMRRAKRRGDAANALVAELYKKLGALGDSVEFEQWFDATVAKAEAPVAKHLRLELEKRREYIVTQQAKHQDNKNYSIRSPALRLRADGHPNALTNLNPAEHWTILVDETGQHFDQEVDALNESDKNVGKVVALALSEHCKLAALEPSFHATNESDARIEAVLRELTSQPVGIFGFSSQDRVSSRFSWLQQVDQLVRWVLRLLPLKTSAPTRVEFLIEQRGGWDSKVDWKIRTETILAELQQLIPERYARLALDIRFIDKNASPFNGYVDTVANCWGSAQPIKKKLLQHFALLDHCLLHPADDRAYERMLLSLEGGLALRPADWYQLLQEGGDDSEQAFTLLSGCIAQLGEKVRQQPRLWSAYLNEVQVQLRHKTYSLAGLMRTIAWLEAYKPQDANIPRLLQLQHKAACLAVYNHRGLCNPQMVAEAVTLANELIDEDAPQACEIILRAVVAATNAFDFSSMDDFVQQWLQLPIATLGLLNHAKLHSTRGQLLAFRGEFAQAVESFEQAIAVFTRLSDQELAAREIGQTRTYVLFARLNDPTTAFESFKKQLDQHLSSVFGCSPERIPSNIASSDSSMRYTQQLYLRALVRYPSEMAAERELYLNAQGRWQEGEDHPWPLILAYRAWLLAEAGNRPQASELLQQAIHLCDEIPHSTLKWIGCVLQALGSRLDIAAPYCEPLNGKMAELQRALPGAPHQALEKLLQGEASRPQLLKALKQCLPFNFH
;
A
#
# COMPACT_ATOMS: atom_id res chain seq x y z
N MET A 1 33.12 4.46 37.05
CA MET A 1 32.48 3.17 36.70
C MET A 1 30.98 3.37 36.76
N GLN A 2 30.25 3.04 35.69
CA GLN A 2 28.79 3.13 35.66
C GLN A 2 28.20 1.73 35.79
N LEU A 3 27.25 1.55 36.71
CA LEU A 3 26.57 0.26 36.92
C LEU A 3 25.35 0.20 36.01
N GLY A 4 25.46 -0.56 34.91
CA GLY A 4 24.35 -0.86 34.00
C GLY A 4 23.41 -1.94 34.56
N ASP A 5 22.25 -2.10 33.93
CA ASP A 5 21.18 -2.99 34.39
C ASP A 5 21.54 -4.49 34.25
N ASP A 6 22.58 -4.81 33.47
CA ASP A 6 22.97 -6.18 33.10
C ASP A 6 24.16 -6.75 33.91
N ILE A 7 24.73 -5.98 34.85
CA ILE A 7 25.94 -6.36 35.61
C ILE A 7 25.56 -7.05 36.93
N THR A 8 26.19 -8.18 37.23
CA THR A 8 26.02 -8.94 38.48
C THR A 8 27.11 -8.65 39.51
N ALA A 9 26.81 -8.94 40.78
CA ALA A 9 27.76 -8.71 41.88
C ALA A 9 29.03 -9.56 41.77
N ASN A 10 28.93 -10.73 41.13
CA ASN A 10 30.04 -11.67 40.94
C ASN A 10 31.02 -11.16 39.86
N GLU A 11 30.50 -10.53 38.81
CA GLU A 11 31.31 -9.90 37.76
C GLU A 11 32.08 -8.68 38.27
N LEU A 12 31.50 -7.92 39.21
CA LEU A 12 32.19 -6.83 39.90
C LEU A 12 33.38 -7.30 40.75
N GLU A 13 33.25 -8.46 41.42
CA GLU A 13 34.36 -9.04 42.18
C GLU A 13 35.49 -9.53 41.27
N GLN A 14 35.15 -10.13 40.13
CA GLN A 14 36.14 -10.54 39.12
C GLN A 14 36.88 -9.35 38.52
N LEU A 15 36.17 -8.24 38.23
CA LEU A 15 36.77 -6.99 37.77
C LEU A 15 37.73 -6.37 38.80
N ALA A 16 37.40 -6.45 40.08
CA ALA A 16 38.28 -6.02 41.16
C ALA A 16 39.54 -6.91 41.27
N ALA A 17 39.37 -8.23 41.15
CA ALA A 17 40.47 -9.19 41.21
C ALA A 17 41.45 -9.09 40.03
N LEU A 18 40.99 -8.63 38.86
CA LEU A 18 41.82 -8.42 37.67
C LEU A 18 42.67 -7.13 37.71
N GLY A 19 42.61 -6.36 38.80
CA GLY A 19 43.43 -5.15 39.00
C GLY A 19 43.01 -3.95 38.14
N LEU A 20 42.02 -4.10 37.27
CA LEU A 20 41.45 -3.05 36.40
C LEU A 20 40.74 -1.93 37.19
N GLY A 21 40.53 -2.12 38.50
CA GLY A 21 39.85 -1.18 39.38
C GLY A 21 40.73 -0.39 40.35
N ALA A 22 42.07 -0.48 40.31
CA ALA A 22 42.93 0.13 41.34
C ALA A 22 42.77 1.65 41.51
N HIS A 23 42.14 2.36 40.54
CA HIS A 23 41.92 3.80 40.58
C HIS A 23 40.49 4.22 40.18
N ILE A 24 39.46 3.51 40.63
CA ILE A 24 38.08 3.98 40.44
C ILE A 24 37.80 5.16 41.39
N ALA A 25 37.77 6.38 40.85
CA ALA A 25 37.48 7.59 41.61
C ALA A 25 35.97 7.80 41.87
N CYS A 26 35.11 7.20 41.05
CA CYS A 26 33.68 7.43 41.09
C CYS A 26 32.87 6.22 40.59
N ILE A 27 31.80 5.89 41.31
CA ILE A 27 30.79 4.89 40.93
C ILE A 27 29.47 5.62 40.68
N ILE A 28 28.89 5.40 39.51
CA ILE A 28 27.63 6.02 39.08
C ILE A 28 26.58 4.92 38.95
N ALA A 29 25.55 4.97 39.78
CA ALA A 29 24.42 4.06 39.77
C ALA A 29 23.21 4.76 39.15
N GLY A 30 22.67 4.15 38.09
CA GLY A 30 21.43 4.61 37.45
C GLY A 30 20.21 4.33 38.33
N MET A 31 19.04 4.84 37.90
CA MET A 31 17.79 4.75 38.66
C MET A 31 17.33 3.31 38.92
N ASN A 32 17.77 2.35 38.09
CA ASN A 32 17.40 0.93 38.16
C ASN A 32 18.53 0.05 38.74
N SER A 33 19.67 0.62 39.11
CA SER A 33 20.81 -0.16 39.60
C SER A 33 20.46 -0.85 40.92
N ASN A 34 20.67 -2.16 40.98
CA ASN A 34 20.30 -2.97 42.16
C ASN A 34 21.06 -2.52 43.43
N ASN A 35 20.34 -2.27 44.53
CA ASN A 35 20.90 -1.85 45.82
C ASN A 35 21.98 -2.78 46.39
N ALA A 36 21.91 -4.09 46.12
CA ALA A 36 22.95 -5.05 46.50
C ALA A 36 24.23 -4.84 45.68
N LEU A 37 24.09 -4.49 44.40
CA LEU A 37 25.19 -4.19 43.48
C LEU A 37 25.90 -2.89 43.86
N ILE A 38 25.13 -1.86 44.23
CA ILE A 38 25.62 -0.56 44.70
C ILE A 38 26.44 -0.72 45.99
N ARG A 39 25.93 -1.49 46.96
CA ARG A 39 26.67 -1.80 48.20
C ARG A 39 27.95 -2.58 47.92
N LYS A 40 27.89 -3.55 46.99
CA LYS A 40 29.04 -4.36 46.64
C LYS A 40 30.15 -3.55 45.95
N GLY A 41 29.78 -2.68 45.01
CA GLY A 41 30.73 -1.74 44.38
C GLY A 41 31.38 -0.79 45.39
N SER A 42 30.60 -0.29 46.37
CA SER A 42 31.12 0.58 47.45
C SER A 42 32.06 -0.16 48.40
N GLN A 43 31.90 -1.48 48.59
CA GLN A 43 32.81 -2.31 49.38
C GLN A 43 34.12 -2.63 48.64
N LEU A 44 34.04 -2.88 47.33
CA LEU A 44 35.21 -3.22 46.51
C LEU A 44 36.10 -2.00 46.22
N TRP A 45 35.51 -0.80 46.14
CA TRP A 45 36.24 0.46 45.94
C TRP A 45 35.79 1.53 46.95
N PRO A 46 36.19 1.40 48.22
CA PRO A 46 35.72 2.28 49.30
C PRO A 46 36.18 3.74 49.15
N GLN A 47 37.20 3.99 48.34
CA GLN A 47 37.72 5.32 48.04
C GLN A 47 36.96 6.02 46.89
N ALA A 48 36.05 5.32 46.21
CA ALA A 48 35.29 5.87 45.09
C ALA A 48 34.07 6.67 45.57
N GLN A 49 33.82 7.83 44.97
CA GLN A 49 32.60 8.60 45.25
C GLN A 49 31.39 7.95 44.58
N LEU A 50 30.39 7.55 45.37
CA LEU A 50 29.16 6.98 44.87
C LEU A 50 28.12 8.06 44.57
N PHE A 51 27.65 8.10 43.33
CA PHE A 51 26.52 8.91 42.88
C PHE A 51 25.38 8.00 42.45
N HIS A 52 24.21 8.18 43.07
CA HIS A 52 23.01 7.44 42.73
C HIS A 52 21.93 8.38 42.22
N HIS A 53 21.35 8.06 41.06
CA HIS A 53 20.32 8.88 40.43
C HIS A 53 18.95 8.62 41.09
N GLN A 54 18.37 9.64 41.71
CA GLN A 54 17.10 9.54 42.45
C GLN A 54 15.87 9.94 41.62
N GLY A 55 16.05 10.26 40.33
CA GLY A 55 14.98 10.76 39.44
C GLY A 55 14.91 12.29 39.41
N ALA A 56 14.17 12.84 38.42
CA ALA A 56 14.01 14.30 38.20
C ALA A 56 15.33 15.11 38.17
N GLN A 57 16.39 14.54 37.58
CA GLN A 57 17.75 15.11 37.52
C GLN A 57 18.46 15.31 38.86
N THR A 58 17.99 14.65 39.93
CA THR A 58 18.64 14.72 41.25
C THR A 58 19.58 13.53 41.47
N TRP A 59 20.78 13.83 41.99
CA TRP A 59 21.82 12.85 42.31
C TRP A 59 22.14 12.93 43.79
N SER A 60 22.11 11.80 44.50
CA SER A 60 22.62 11.72 45.87
C SER A 60 24.06 11.25 45.89
N ARG A 61 24.92 12.01 46.55
CA ARG A 61 26.31 11.63 46.85
C ARG A 61 26.37 11.09 48.27
N GLN A 62 26.78 9.83 48.44
CA GLN A 62 26.98 9.26 49.77
C GLN A 62 28.44 9.51 50.20
N VAL A 63 28.65 10.26 51.29
CA VAL A 63 29.98 10.51 51.88
C VAL A 63 30.00 9.89 53.28
N ASP A 64 30.97 9.00 53.49
CA ASP A 64 31.38 8.32 54.73
C ASP A 64 30.36 8.06 55.85
N ALA A 65 30.15 6.78 56.13
CA ALA A 65 29.43 6.28 57.29
C ALA A 65 30.33 6.33 58.55
N SER A 66 30.29 7.42 59.30
CA SER A 66 30.73 7.40 60.71
C SER A 66 30.15 8.54 61.54
N HIS A 67 28.90 8.40 62.03
CA HIS A 67 28.49 8.92 63.35
C HIS A 67 27.14 8.32 63.79
N PRO A 68 26.99 7.93 65.08
CA PRO A 68 25.74 7.38 65.61
C PRO A 68 24.74 8.49 65.96
N PRO A 69 23.41 8.24 65.89
CA PRO A 69 22.41 9.25 66.20
C PRO A 69 22.28 9.47 67.72
N PRO A 70 22.02 10.72 68.17
CA PRO A 70 21.80 11.01 69.58
C PRO A 70 20.41 10.54 70.05
N ALA A 71 20.32 10.35 71.37
CA ALA A 71 19.20 9.79 72.09
C ALA A 71 17.88 10.57 71.95
N GLN A 72 16.78 9.82 72.07
CA GLN A 72 15.39 10.26 72.06
C GLN A 72 15.10 11.39 73.06
N ALA A 73 14.48 12.47 72.57
CA ALA A 73 13.76 13.45 73.39
C ALA A 73 12.24 13.15 73.34
N PRO A 74 11.46 13.51 74.38
CA PRO A 74 10.10 13.02 74.57
C PRO A 74 9.09 13.70 73.64
N ARG A 75 8.06 12.93 73.27
CA ARG A 75 6.92 13.32 72.42
C ARG A 75 6.16 14.53 72.98
N PRO A 76 5.82 15.55 72.16
CA PRO A 76 4.71 16.43 72.45
C PRO A 76 3.40 15.95 71.78
N ASN A 77 2.29 16.35 72.39
CA ASN A 77 0.93 15.92 72.10
C ASN A 77 0.47 16.17 70.65
N ARG A 78 -0.38 15.25 70.16
CA ARG A 78 -1.09 15.30 68.87
C ARG A 78 -1.81 16.64 68.68
N SER A 79 -1.51 17.34 67.59
CA SER A 79 -2.23 18.53 67.14
C SER A 79 -2.94 18.28 65.81
N ALA A 80 -3.98 19.07 65.50
CA ALA A 80 -4.88 18.90 64.35
C ALA A 80 -4.20 18.88 62.96
N GLY A 81 -2.94 19.31 62.84
CA GLY A 81 -2.15 19.23 61.59
C GLY A 81 -1.74 17.80 61.19
N ASP A 82 -1.54 16.90 62.15
CA ASP A 82 -1.19 15.50 61.88
C ASP A 82 -2.37 14.68 61.36
N GLN A 83 -3.61 15.08 61.67
CA GLN A 83 -4.82 14.43 61.16
C GLN A 83 -5.02 14.71 59.67
N ASN A 84 -4.85 15.96 59.22
CA ASN A 84 -4.95 16.31 57.79
C ASN A 84 -3.89 15.63 56.92
N ALA A 85 -2.64 15.52 57.40
CA ALA A 85 -1.57 14.84 56.66
C ALA A 85 -1.78 13.31 56.59
N ALA A 86 -2.30 12.70 57.66
CA ALA A 86 -2.68 11.29 57.68
C ALA A 86 -3.90 11.01 56.77
N ASP A 87 -4.87 11.92 56.72
CA ASP A 87 -6.05 11.81 55.87
C ASP A 87 -5.70 11.98 54.38
N ASP A 88 -4.79 12.90 54.03
CA ASP A 88 -4.27 13.04 52.67
C ASP A 88 -3.45 11.82 52.22
N ALA A 89 -2.60 11.28 53.10
CA ALA A 89 -1.86 10.05 52.83
C ALA A 89 -2.81 8.86 52.62
N ASN A 90 -3.85 8.73 53.44
CA ASN A 90 -4.89 7.70 53.31
C ASN A 90 -5.70 7.85 52.02
N LYS A 91 -6.03 9.08 51.61
CA LYS A 91 -6.75 9.36 50.36
C LYS A 91 -5.91 9.01 49.14
N ARG A 92 -4.62 9.40 49.14
CA ARG A 92 -3.68 9.08 48.06
C ARG A 92 -3.42 7.57 47.96
N ALA A 93 -3.19 6.91 49.10
CA ALA A 93 -3.04 5.46 49.17
C ALA A 93 -4.30 4.71 48.68
N SER A 94 -5.49 5.22 49.00
CA SER A 94 -6.75 4.63 48.50
C SER A 94 -6.89 4.78 46.99
N GLY A 95 -6.49 5.93 46.42
CA GLY A 95 -6.42 6.15 44.98
C GLY A 95 -5.45 5.20 44.27
N ILE A 96 -4.26 4.99 44.84
CA ILE A 96 -3.26 4.05 44.31
C ILE A 96 -3.80 2.61 44.34
N VAL A 97 -4.38 2.16 45.46
CA VAL A 97 -4.97 0.83 45.60
C VAL A 97 -6.10 0.61 44.60
N HIS A 98 -6.97 1.61 44.40
CA HIS A 98 -8.05 1.55 43.43
C HIS A 98 -7.54 1.47 41.99
N THR A 99 -6.58 2.32 41.63
CA THR A 99 -5.99 2.35 40.28
C THR A 99 -5.25 1.05 39.99
N THR A 100 -4.51 0.51 40.96
CA THR A 100 -3.84 -0.80 40.86
C THR A 100 -4.84 -1.92 40.56
N PHE A 101 -5.99 -1.94 41.26
CA PHE A 101 -7.06 -2.90 40.97
C PHE A 101 -7.55 -2.78 39.52
N LEU A 102 -7.84 -1.57 39.04
CA LEU A 102 -8.35 -1.34 37.68
C LEU A 102 -7.34 -1.75 36.60
N ARG A 103 -6.05 -1.43 36.77
CA ARG A 103 -4.99 -1.77 35.80
C ARG A 103 -4.77 -3.27 35.69
N HIS A 104 -4.87 -4.00 36.80
CA HIS A 104 -4.90 -5.46 36.76
C HIS A 104 -6.20 -5.99 36.11
N ALA A 105 -7.36 -5.43 36.46
CA ALA A 105 -8.66 -5.84 35.89
C ALA A 105 -8.75 -5.64 34.37
N TRP A 106 -8.11 -4.59 33.83
CA TRP A 106 -8.07 -4.32 32.39
C TRP A 106 -6.94 -5.05 31.63
N GLY A 107 -6.11 -5.81 32.35
CA GLY A 107 -5.03 -6.61 31.79
C GLY A 107 -3.65 -6.03 32.12
N LYS A 108 -2.99 -6.62 33.12
CA LYS A 108 -1.71 -6.16 33.67
C LYS A 108 -0.60 -5.96 32.63
N ASP A 109 -0.56 -6.77 31.58
CA ASP A 109 0.49 -6.72 30.56
C ASP A 109 0.45 -5.42 29.75
N LYS A 110 -0.74 -4.82 29.58
CA LYS A 110 -0.91 -3.53 28.89
C LYS A 110 -0.46 -2.33 29.73
N PHE A 111 -0.33 -2.51 31.04
CA PHE A 111 -0.11 -1.41 32.00
C PHE A 111 1.13 -1.59 32.88
N GLN A 112 2.09 -2.43 32.46
CA GLN A 112 3.26 -2.80 33.27
C GLN A 112 4.03 -1.56 33.79
N LYS A 113 4.28 -0.56 32.94
CA LYS A 113 5.00 0.68 33.33
C LYS A 113 4.23 1.51 34.36
N GLU A 114 2.92 1.60 34.22
CA GLU A 114 2.07 2.35 35.17
C GLU A 114 1.92 1.61 36.49
N LEU A 115 1.83 0.28 36.45
CA LEU A 115 1.82 -0.58 37.64
C LEU A 115 3.13 -0.46 38.44
N GLN A 116 4.28 -0.43 37.78
CA GLN A 116 5.57 -0.18 38.44
C GLN A 116 5.62 1.20 39.11
N ARG A 117 5.10 2.24 38.45
CA ARG A 117 5.01 3.58 39.06
C ARG A 117 4.11 3.57 40.31
N LEU A 118 2.94 2.93 40.23
CA LEU A 118 2.01 2.83 41.35
C LEU A 118 2.60 2.04 42.53
N GLU A 119 3.42 1.03 42.26
CA GLU A 119 4.17 0.28 43.28
C GLU A 119 5.20 1.17 43.98
N LEU A 120 6.00 1.91 43.23
CA LEU A 120 6.97 2.84 43.78
C LEU A 120 6.29 3.95 44.61
N GLU A 121 5.18 4.50 44.12
CA GLU A 121 4.40 5.48 44.89
C GLU A 121 3.81 4.87 46.17
N ALA A 122 3.35 3.62 46.14
CA ALA A 122 2.85 2.92 47.33
C ALA A 122 3.96 2.68 48.36
N GLU A 123 5.19 2.38 47.94
CA GLU A 123 6.35 2.21 48.82
C GLU A 123 6.64 3.47 49.63
N THR A 124 6.53 4.66 49.03
CA THR A 124 6.72 5.94 49.74
C THR A 124 5.67 6.21 50.84
N LEU A 125 4.56 5.48 50.82
CA LEU A 125 3.43 5.62 51.76
C LEU A 125 3.30 4.43 52.72
N ILE A 126 4.14 3.39 52.57
CA ILE A 126 3.97 2.10 53.26
C ILE A 126 4.10 2.21 54.79
N ASP A 127 4.97 3.11 55.25
CA ASP A 127 5.18 3.40 56.68
C ASP A 127 4.17 4.41 57.25
N LYS A 128 3.44 5.11 56.38
CA LYS A 128 2.48 6.17 56.73
C LYS A 128 1.03 5.68 56.77
N VAL A 129 0.72 4.58 56.07
CA VAL A 129 -0.64 4.04 55.94
C VAL A 129 -0.67 2.57 56.38
N ALA A 130 -1.38 2.31 57.47
CA ALA A 130 -1.51 0.95 58.01
C ALA A 130 -2.09 -0.02 56.98
N ASN A 131 -1.45 -1.19 56.87
CA ASN A 131 -1.82 -2.31 56.00
C ASN A 131 -1.85 -2.00 54.50
N LEU A 132 -1.13 -0.98 54.03
CA LEU A 132 -1.09 -0.61 52.61
C LEU A 132 -0.56 -1.75 51.72
N ASP A 133 0.51 -2.44 52.13
CA ASP A 133 1.05 -3.60 51.41
C ASP A 133 -0.01 -4.71 51.22
N GLN A 134 -0.75 -5.03 52.29
CA GLN A 134 -1.82 -6.03 52.23
C GLN A 134 -2.96 -5.57 51.32
N LYS A 135 -3.32 -4.28 51.35
CA LYS A 135 -4.33 -3.68 50.46
C LYS A 135 -3.88 -3.73 48.99
N MET A 136 -2.61 -3.45 48.71
CA MET A 136 -2.02 -3.55 47.36
C MET A 136 -2.03 -4.99 46.84
N ARG A 137 -1.54 -5.97 47.62
CA ARG A 137 -1.59 -7.39 47.23
C ARG A 137 -3.02 -7.89 47.02
N ARG A 138 -3.98 -7.38 47.80
CA ARG A 138 -5.41 -7.71 47.62
C ARG A 138 -5.97 -7.05 46.37
N ALA A 139 -5.59 -5.81 46.05
CA ALA A 139 -6.01 -5.12 44.83
C ALA A 139 -5.51 -5.85 43.56
N LYS A 140 -4.23 -6.25 43.54
CA LYS A 140 -3.65 -7.05 42.44
C LYS A 140 -4.41 -8.35 42.20
N ARG A 141 -4.57 -9.17 43.25
CA ARG A 141 -5.31 -10.45 43.18
C ARG A 141 -6.76 -10.26 42.72
N ARG A 142 -7.46 -9.25 43.25
CA ARG A 142 -8.83 -8.94 42.83
C ARG A 142 -8.89 -8.48 41.38
N GLY A 143 -7.92 -7.68 40.94
CA GLY A 143 -7.83 -7.22 39.55
C GLY A 143 -7.58 -8.39 38.60
N ASP A 144 -6.63 -9.27 38.90
CA ASP A 144 -6.36 -10.46 38.09
C ASP A 144 -7.61 -11.38 38.01
N ALA A 145 -8.28 -11.59 39.14
CA ALA A 145 -9.53 -12.34 39.19
C ALA A 145 -10.65 -11.68 38.38
N ALA A 146 -10.77 -10.34 38.46
CA ALA A 146 -11.73 -9.58 37.68
C ALA A 146 -11.46 -9.71 36.17
N ASN A 147 -10.19 -9.62 35.74
CA ASN A 147 -9.80 -9.78 34.34
C ASN A 147 -10.19 -11.16 33.79
N ALA A 148 -9.89 -12.22 34.56
CA ALA A 148 -10.26 -13.59 34.19
C ALA A 148 -11.78 -13.77 34.08
N LEU A 149 -12.54 -13.23 35.04
CA LEU A 149 -14.02 -13.32 35.03
C LEU A 149 -14.65 -12.47 33.92
N VAL A 150 -14.08 -11.32 33.56
CA VAL A 150 -14.53 -10.52 32.40
C VAL A 150 -14.29 -11.27 31.10
N ALA A 151 -13.14 -11.94 30.96
CA ALA A 151 -12.87 -12.79 29.79
C ALA A 151 -13.88 -13.94 29.68
N GLU A 152 -14.23 -14.58 30.80
CA GLU A 152 -15.26 -15.62 30.84
C GLU A 152 -16.66 -15.07 30.54
N LEU A 153 -17.00 -13.89 31.07
CA LEU A 153 -18.24 -13.17 30.81
C LEU A 153 -18.43 -12.93 29.31
N TYR A 154 -17.42 -12.36 28.63
CA TYR A 154 -17.50 -12.13 27.19
C TYR A 154 -17.62 -13.43 26.38
N LYS A 155 -16.94 -14.49 26.80
CA LYS A 155 -17.05 -15.81 26.17
C LYS A 155 -18.45 -16.42 26.34
N LYS A 156 -19.03 -16.37 27.55
CA LYS A 156 -20.36 -16.91 27.86
C LYS A 156 -21.46 -16.14 27.16
N LEU A 157 -21.41 -14.81 27.22
CA LEU A 157 -22.39 -13.93 26.55
C LEU A 157 -22.35 -14.13 25.03
N GLY A 158 -21.17 -14.33 24.43
CA GLY A 158 -21.05 -14.63 23.01
C GLY A 158 -21.61 -15.99 22.60
N ALA A 159 -21.52 -17.01 23.47
CA ALA A 159 -21.98 -18.36 23.19
C ALA A 159 -23.48 -18.57 23.46
N LEU A 160 -24.01 -17.95 24.51
CA LEU A 160 -25.38 -18.15 24.97
C LEU A 160 -26.32 -17.01 24.55
N GLY A 161 -25.77 -15.86 24.15
CA GLY A 161 -26.53 -14.62 24.05
C GLY A 161 -27.00 -14.13 25.41
N ASP A 162 -27.88 -13.12 25.41
CA ASP A 162 -28.48 -12.57 26.63
C ASP A 162 -29.66 -13.45 27.10
N SER A 163 -29.36 -14.72 27.38
CA SER A 163 -30.34 -15.75 27.71
C SER A 163 -30.56 -15.89 29.21
N VAL A 164 -31.62 -16.61 29.59
CA VAL A 164 -31.89 -16.96 30.99
C VAL A 164 -30.75 -17.78 31.60
N GLU A 165 -30.13 -18.68 30.82
CA GLU A 165 -28.97 -19.46 31.28
C GLU A 165 -27.73 -18.59 31.53
N PHE A 166 -27.53 -17.54 30.72
CA PHE A 166 -26.46 -16.57 30.94
C PHE A 166 -26.69 -15.77 32.23
N GLU A 167 -27.90 -15.24 32.43
CA GLU A 167 -28.25 -14.45 33.62
C GLU A 167 -28.08 -15.27 34.91
N GLN A 168 -28.53 -16.52 34.92
CA GLN A 168 -28.33 -17.42 36.08
C GLN A 168 -26.86 -17.65 36.40
N TRP A 169 -26.01 -17.83 35.38
CA TRP A 169 -24.57 -17.96 35.58
C TRP A 169 -23.95 -16.65 36.07
N PHE A 170 -24.34 -15.52 35.49
CA PHE A 170 -23.81 -14.20 35.84
C PHE A 170 -24.15 -13.85 37.29
N ASP A 171 -25.40 -14.03 37.71
CA ASP A 171 -25.84 -13.79 39.09
C ASP A 171 -25.12 -14.72 40.08
N ALA A 172 -24.97 -16.01 39.77
CA ALA A 172 -24.23 -16.94 40.60
C ALA A 172 -22.74 -16.57 40.73
N THR A 173 -22.15 -16.02 39.65
CA THR A 173 -20.75 -15.59 39.61
C THR A 173 -20.56 -14.29 40.41
N VAL A 174 -21.46 -13.32 40.23
CA VAL A 174 -21.46 -12.05 40.97
C VAL A 174 -21.72 -12.26 42.46
N ALA A 175 -22.59 -13.19 42.84
CA ALA A 175 -22.87 -13.54 44.23
C ALA A 175 -21.66 -14.16 44.96
N LYS A 176 -20.78 -14.86 44.22
CA LYS A 176 -19.55 -15.47 44.74
C LYS A 176 -18.34 -14.51 44.69
N ALA A 177 -18.42 -13.42 43.93
CA ALA A 177 -17.33 -12.47 43.75
C ALA A 177 -17.24 -11.45 44.89
N GLU A 178 -16.04 -10.96 45.19
CA GLU A 178 -15.86 -9.86 46.15
C GLU A 178 -16.46 -8.55 45.60
N ALA A 179 -17.01 -7.68 46.47
CA ALA A 179 -17.78 -6.51 46.06
C ALA A 179 -17.14 -5.61 44.98
N PRO A 180 -15.82 -5.28 45.00
CA PRO A 180 -15.19 -4.51 43.92
C PRO A 180 -15.15 -5.25 42.57
N VAL A 181 -14.97 -6.57 42.59
CA VAL A 181 -14.98 -7.44 41.40
C VAL A 181 -16.40 -7.55 40.86
N ALA A 182 -17.38 -7.78 41.73
CA ALA A 182 -18.80 -7.81 41.38
C ALA A 182 -19.26 -6.48 40.75
N LYS A 183 -18.85 -5.33 41.31
CA LYS A 183 -19.14 -4.01 40.73
C LYS A 183 -18.50 -3.84 39.35
N HIS A 184 -17.25 -4.26 39.19
CA HIS A 184 -16.55 -4.20 37.92
C HIS A 184 -17.22 -5.08 36.85
N LEU A 185 -17.60 -6.32 37.19
CA LEU A 185 -18.30 -7.24 36.28
C LEU A 185 -19.64 -6.68 35.79
N ARG A 186 -20.43 -6.04 36.67
CA ARG A 186 -21.68 -5.37 36.28
C ARG A 186 -21.45 -4.25 35.28
N LEU A 187 -20.45 -3.41 35.52
CA LEU A 187 -20.09 -2.31 34.61
C LEU A 187 -19.61 -2.83 33.25
N GLU A 188 -18.80 -3.90 33.23
CA GLU A 188 -18.34 -4.48 31.96
C GLU A 188 -19.47 -5.20 31.20
N LEU A 189 -20.44 -5.83 31.90
CA LEU A 189 -21.64 -6.37 31.27
C LEU A 189 -22.49 -5.28 30.62
N GLU A 190 -22.76 -4.19 31.35
CA GLU A 190 -23.52 -3.04 30.87
C GLU A 190 -22.89 -2.45 29.60
N LYS A 191 -21.59 -2.13 29.64
CA LYS A 191 -20.83 -1.65 28.47
C LYS A 191 -20.89 -2.63 27.30
N ARG A 192 -20.82 -3.94 27.57
CA ARG A 192 -20.85 -4.96 26.52
C ARG A 192 -22.23 -5.09 25.89
N ARG A 193 -23.30 -4.98 26.67
CA ARG A 193 -24.68 -4.93 26.17
C ARG A 193 -24.90 -3.70 25.29
N GLU A 194 -24.51 -2.52 25.77
CA GLU A 194 -24.56 -1.28 24.98
C GLU A 194 -23.79 -1.41 23.66
N TYR A 195 -22.59 -1.98 23.71
CA TYR A 195 -21.80 -2.27 22.52
C TYR A 195 -22.54 -3.22 21.55
N ILE A 196 -23.11 -4.33 22.03
CA ILE A 196 -23.84 -5.28 21.19
C ILE A 196 -25.04 -4.60 20.52
N VAL A 197 -25.85 -3.84 21.27
CA VAL A 197 -27.00 -3.11 20.75
C VAL A 197 -26.56 -2.10 19.68
N THR A 198 -25.51 -1.33 19.95
CA THR A 198 -24.97 -0.34 19.01
C THR A 198 -24.44 -1.01 17.74
N GLN A 199 -23.73 -2.13 17.86
CA GLN A 199 -23.23 -2.88 16.69
C GLN A 199 -24.36 -3.54 15.89
N GLN A 200 -25.42 -4.03 16.54
CA GLN A 200 -26.60 -4.58 15.86
C GLN A 200 -27.35 -3.51 15.09
N ALA A 201 -27.61 -2.35 15.72
CA ALA A 201 -28.23 -1.19 15.06
C ALA A 201 -27.40 -0.75 13.85
N LYS A 202 -26.08 -0.62 14.02
CA LYS A 202 -25.15 -0.30 12.93
C LYS A 202 -25.16 -1.33 11.81
N HIS A 203 -25.13 -2.62 12.14
CA HIS A 203 -25.18 -3.70 11.15
C HIS A 203 -26.50 -3.66 10.37
N GLN A 204 -27.61 -3.34 11.03
CA GLN A 204 -28.91 -3.22 10.41
C GLN A 204 -28.99 -2.00 9.49
N ASP A 205 -28.47 -0.84 9.91
CA ASP A 205 -28.39 0.38 9.10
C ASP A 205 -27.48 0.20 7.87
N ASN A 206 -26.42 -0.60 8.01
CA ASN A 206 -25.44 -0.84 6.95
C ASN A 206 -25.81 -2.03 6.03
N LYS A 207 -26.85 -2.82 6.32
CA LYS A 207 -27.13 -4.11 5.66
C LYS A 207 -27.30 -4.01 4.13
N ASN A 208 -27.67 -2.84 3.62
CA ASN A 208 -27.81 -2.54 2.18
C ASN A 208 -27.14 -1.21 1.80
N TYR A 209 -26.17 -0.75 2.59
CA TYR A 209 -25.52 0.53 2.31
C TYR A 209 -24.68 0.45 1.04
N SER A 210 -24.82 1.48 0.21
CA SER A 210 -23.98 1.76 -0.95
C SER A 210 -23.73 3.26 -0.98
N ILE A 211 -22.56 3.65 -1.48
CA ILE A 211 -22.14 5.05 -1.59
C ILE A 211 -23.09 5.77 -2.54
N ARG A 212 -23.64 6.90 -2.12
CA ARG A 212 -24.64 7.69 -2.85
C ARG A 212 -24.10 9.03 -3.36
N SER A 213 -23.02 9.53 -2.79
CA SER A 213 -22.37 10.76 -3.23
C SER A 213 -21.69 10.57 -4.59
N PRO A 214 -21.57 11.65 -5.39
CA PRO A 214 -20.69 11.62 -6.55
C PRO A 214 -19.23 11.50 -6.09
N ALA A 215 -18.45 10.68 -6.79
CA ALA A 215 -17.01 10.55 -6.53
C ALA A 215 -16.31 11.90 -6.73
N LEU A 216 -15.35 12.20 -5.85
CA LEU A 216 -14.55 13.42 -5.94
C LEU A 216 -13.68 13.35 -7.20
N ARG A 217 -13.71 14.41 -8.00
CA ARG A 217 -12.86 14.53 -9.20
C ARG A 217 -11.68 15.42 -8.89
N LEU A 218 -10.48 14.89 -9.09
CA LEU A 218 -9.23 15.63 -8.96
C LEU A 218 -9.17 16.78 -9.97
N ARG A 219 -8.57 17.90 -9.56
CA ARG A 219 -8.33 19.06 -10.42
C ARG A 219 -6.93 18.97 -11.03
N ALA A 220 -6.64 19.82 -12.02
CA ALA A 220 -5.32 19.86 -12.67
C ALA A 220 -4.17 20.21 -11.71
N ASP A 221 -4.47 20.94 -10.63
CA ASP A 221 -3.57 21.27 -9.52
C ASP A 221 -3.58 20.23 -8.38
N GLY A 222 -4.40 19.19 -8.49
CA GLY A 222 -4.43 18.04 -7.60
C GLY A 222 -5.67 17.97 -6.71
N HIS A 223 -5.52 17.35 -5.53
CA HIS A 223 -6.63 17.22 -4.58
C HIS A 223 -6.91 18.58 -3.90
N PRO A 224 -8.18 19.05 -3.86
CA PRO A 224 -8.51 20.38 -3.34
C PRO A 224 -8.23 20.54 -1.83
N ASN A 225 -8.20 19.44 -1.07
CA ASN A 225 -7.89 19.43 0.36
C ASN A 225 -6.45 19.05 0.70
N ALA A 226 -5.55 18.91 -0.28
CA ALA A 226 -4.13 18.77 0.03
C ALA A 226 -3.61 20.11 0.60
N LEU A 227 -2.77 20.07 1.64
CA LEU A 227 -2.29 21.28 2.32
C LEU A 227 -1.64 22.29 1.35
N THR A 228 -0.87 21.80 0.39
CA THR A 228 -0.15 22.62 -0.61
C THR A 228 -1.06 23.36 -1.58
N ASN A 229 -2.32 22.93 -1.69
CA ASN A 229 -3.29 23.47 -2.66
C ASN A 229 -4.23 24.50 -2.02
N LEU A 230 -4.04 24.81 -0.74
CA LEU A 230 -4.81 25.83 -0.04
C LEU A 230 -4.27 27.24 -0.30
N ASN A 231 -5.12 28.24 -0.05
CA ASN A 231 -4.70 29.63 -0.05
C ASN A 231 -4.04 30.00 1.29
N PRO A 232 -3.02 30.90 1.32
CA PRO A 232 -2.46 31.41 2.56
C PRO A 232 -3.50 32.12 3.44
N ALA A 233 -3.49 31.85 4.75
CA ALA A 233 -4.36 32.48 5.75
C ALA A 233 -3.56 33.09 6.90
N GLU A 234 -4.17 33.99 7.68
CA GLU A 234 -3.52 34.62 8.85
C GLU A 234 -3.63 33.74 10.08
N HIS A 235 -4.70 32.96 10.18
CA HIS A 235 -4.94 32.03 11.26
C HIS A 235 -5.27 30.63 10.76
N TRP A 236 -4.59 29.64 11.37
CA TRP A 236 -4.81 28.22 11.15
C TRP A 236 -5.04 27.50 12.47
N THR A 237 -6.12 26.72 12.53
CA THR A 237 -6.36 25.75 13.59
C THR A 237 -6.14 24.35 13.02
N ILE A 238 -5.24 23.57 13.62
CA ILE A 238 -4.90 22.22 13.20
C ILE A 238 -5.41 21.24 14.26
N LEU A 239 -6.35 20.38 13.90
CA LEU A 239 -6.83 19.30 14.76
C LEU A 239 -6.06 18.04 14.43
N VAL A 240 -5.58 17.33 15.46
CA VAL A 240 -4.81 16.10 15.30
C VAL A 240 -5.49 14.97 16.05
N ASP A 241 -5.73 13.88 15.33
CA ASP A 241 -6.20 12.62 15.89
C ASP A 241 -5.45 11.44 15.25
N GLU A 242 -5.64 10.25 15.81
CA GLU A 242 -4.91 9.05 15.44
C GLU A 242 -5.80 7.81 15.29
N THR A 243 -5.18 6.73 14.82
CA THR A 243 -5.76 5.40 14.91
C THR A 243 -4.65 4.37 15.09
N GLY A 244 -4.99 3.15 15.51
CA GLY A 244 -4.02 2.08 15.78
C GLY A 244 -3.39 2.12 17.17
N GLN A 245 -2.60 1.09 17.47
CA GLN A 245 -2.04 0.85 18.80
C GLN A 245 -0.52 1.02 18.84
N HIS A 246 0.18 0.54 17.82
CA HIS A 246 1.64 0.52 17.76
C HIS A 246 2.16 1.70 16.94
N PHE A 247 3.07 2.49 17.52
CA PHE A 247 3.69 3.67 16.90
C PHE A 247 5.23 3.61 16.97
N ASP A 248 5.76 2.48 17.44
CA ASP A 248 7.17 2.18 17.63
C ASP A 248 7.61 1.00 16.74
N GLN A 249 8.71 0.33 17.09
CA GLN A 249 9.28 -0.76 16.29
C GLN A 249 8.38 -1.99 16.20
N GLU A 250 7.36 -2.14 17.06
CA GLU A 250 6.43 -3.28 17.02
C GLU A 250 5.61 -3.32 15.71
N VAL A 251 5.52 -2.18 15.03
CA VAL A 251 4.81 -2.05 13.75
C VAL A 251 5.46 -2.86 12.62
N ASP A 252 6.75 -3.17 12.72
CA ASP A 252 7.52 -3.87 11.67
C ASP A 252 7.05 -5.32 11.45
N ALA A 253 6.42 -5.90 12.47
CA ALA A 253 5.84 -7.24 12.41
C ALA A 253 4.41 -7.25 11.86
N LEU A 254 3.82 -6.09 11.58
CA LEU A 254 2.43 -5.95 11.16
C LEU A 254 2.32 -5.69 9.66
N ASN A 255 1.25 -6.22 9.05
CA ASN A 255 0.87 -5.81 7.70
C ASN A 255 0.29 -4.39 7.74
N GLU A 256 0.46 -3.62 6.68
CA GLU A 256 -0.03 -2.24 6.62
C GLU A 256 -1.54 -2.09 6.83
N SER A 257 -2.29 -3.06 6.32
CA SER A 257 -3.74 -3.11 6.47
C SER A 257 -4.19 -3.52 7.88
N ASP A 258 -3.26 -3.85 8.79
CA ASP A 258 -3.56 -4.20 10.17
C ASP A 258 -4.07 -2.96 10.92
N LYS A 259 -5.21 -3.14 11.60
CA LYS A 259 -5.86 -2.11 12.42
C LYS A 259 -5.01 -1.60 13.57
N ASN A 260 -3.95 -2.32 13.95
CA ASN A 260 -3.09 -1.95 15.07
C ASN A 260 -1.92 -1.06 14.62
N VAL A 261 -1.69 -0.90 13.32
CA VAL A 261 -0.70 0.06 12.79
C VAL A 261 -1.12 1.48 13.15
N GLY A 262 -0.26 2.18 13.88
CA GLY A 262 -0.47 3.57 14.28
C GLY A 262 -0.44 4.51 13.09
N LYS A 263 -1.46 5.35 12.93
CA LYS A 263 -1.54 6.41 11.91
C LYS A 263 -1.94 7.71 12.59
N VAL A 264 -1.34 8.82 12.17
CA VAL A 264 -1.66 10.17 12.67
C VAL A 264 -2.21 11.03 11.54
N VAL A 265 -3.24 11.81 11.82
CA VAL A 265 -3.95 12.64 10.85
C VAL A 265 -4.12 14.05 11.39
N ALA A 266 -3.85 15.04 10.56
CA ALA A 266 -4.08 16.45 10.79
C ALA A 266 -5.20 16.99 9.87
N LEU A 267 -6.06 17.81 10.44
CA LEU A 267 -7.07 18.61 9.75
C LEU A 267 -6.78 20.10 9.97
N ALA A 268 -6.40 20.80 8.91
CA ALA A 268 -6.11 22.23 8.91
C ALA A 268 -7.35 23.05 8.51
N LEU A 269 -7.77 23.92 9.42
CA LEU A 269 -8.89 24.85 9.24
C LEU A 269 -8.35 26.28 9.16
N SER A 270 -8.67 26.98 8.08
CA SER A 270 -8.44 28.42 8.00
C SER A 270 -9.61 29.19 8.63
N GLU A 271 -9.38 30.46 8.95
CA GLU A 271 -10.43 31.40 9.38
C GLU A 271 -11.58 31.59 8.37
N HIS A 272 -11.40 31.13 7.12
CA HIS A 272 -12.41 31.21 6.05
C HIS A 272 -13.28 29.94 5.94
N CYS A 273 -12.96 28.89 6.70
CA CYS A 273 -13.69 27.62 6.68
C CYS A 273 -15.11 27.77 7.26
N LYS A 274 -16.09 27.08 6.65
CA LYS A 274 -17.50 27.09 7.07
C LYS A 274 -18.04 25.68 7.32
N LEU A 275 -17.26 24.84 8.02
CA LEU A 275 -17.75 23.54 8.48
C LEU A 275 -18.83 23.72 9.55
N ALA A 276 -19.88 22.89 9.51
CA ALA A 276 -20.84 22.81 10.59
C ALA A 276 -20.20 22.18 11.83
N ALA A 277 -20.68 22.56 13.02
CA ALA A 277 -20.30 21.88 14.25
C ALA A 277 -20.94 20.48 14.28
N LEU A 278 -20.16 19.46 14.65
CA LEU A 278 -20.70 18.13 14.95
C LEU A 278 -21.20 18.09 16.41
N GLU A 279 -22.02 17.10 16.71
CA GLU A 279 -22.52 16.90 18.07
C GLU A 279 -21.37 16.56 19.03
N PRO A 280 -21.39 17.04 20.29
CA PRO A 280 -20.31 16.78 21.24
C PRO A 280 -20.04 15.30 21.51
N SER A 281 -21.03 14.42 21.30
CA SER A 281 -20.89 12.97 21.49
C SER A 281 -20.49 12.21 20.22
N PHE A 282 -20.21 12.91 19.11
CA PHE A 282 -19.87 12.28 17.85
C PHE A 282 -18.58 11.45 17.98
N HIS A 283 -18.64 10.18 17.60
CA HIS A 283 -17.46 9.31 17.52
C HIS A 283 -17.59 8.33 16.36
N ALA A 284 -16.68 8.42 15.39
CA ALA A 284 -16.78 7.75 14.10
C ALA A 284 -16.87 6.21 14.18
N THR A 285 -16.41 5.59 15.27
CA THR A 285 -16.58 4.14 15.49
C THR A 285 -18.05 3.75 15.68
N ASN A 286 -18.87 4.65 16.25
CA ASN A 286 -20.26 4.44 16.60
C ASN A 286 -21.23 4.82 15.47
N GLU A 287 -20.79 5.63 14.51
CA GLU A 287 -21.63 6.14 13.43
C GLU A 287 -21.90 5.09 12.33
N SER A 288 -23.03 5.25 11.63
CA SER A 288 -23.37 4.47 10.43
C SER A 288 -22.52 4.89 9.22
N ASP A 289 -22.39 4.02 8.23
CA ASP A 289 -21.53 4.31 7.07
C ASP A 289 -22.08 5.49 6.23
N ALA A 290 -23.40 5.64 6.17
CA ALA A 290 -24.06 6.78 5.52
C ALA A 290 -23.79 8.12 6.24
N ARG A 291 -23.69 8.11 7.57
CA ARG A 291 -23.34 9.31 8.34
C ARG A 291 -21.87 9.67 8.12
N ILE A 292 -20.98 8.67 8.11
CA ILE A 292 -19.55 8.85 7.78
C ILE A 292 -19.40 9.45 6.38
N GLU A 293 -20.09 8.91 5.37
CA GLU A 293 -20.11 9.45 4.01
C GLU A 293 -20.55 10.92 3.98
N ALA A 294 -21.62 11.28 4.69
CA ALA A 294 -22.11 12.65 4.75
C ALA A 294 -21.07 13.62 5.35
N VAL A 295 -20.36 13.19 6.41
CA VAL A 295 -19.30 13.95 7.06
C VAL A 295 -18.09 14.13 6.13
N LEU A 296 -17.64 13.07 5.46
CA LEU A 296 -16.55 13.15 4.47
C LEU A 296 -16.90 14.05 3.29
N ARG A 297 -18.15 13.99 2.82
CA ARG A 297 -18.64 14.86 1.74
C ARG A 297 -18.66 16.33 2.14
N GLU A 298 -19.12 16.64 3.35
CA GLU A 298 -19.08 18.01 3.86
C GLU A 298 -17.63 18.49 3.99
N LEU A 299 -16.77 17.67 4.60
CA LEU A 299 -15.35 17.95 4.79
C LEU A 299 -14.65 18.31 3.48
N THR A 300 -14.79 17.45 2.46
CA THR A 300 -14.14 17.62 1.15
C THR A 300 -14.77 18.70 0.27
N SER A 301 -15.95 19.23 0.66
CA SER A 301 -16.56 20.38 -0.02
C SER A 301 -16.01 21.74 0.45
N GLN A 302 -15.30 21.76 1.59
CA GLN A 302 -14.76 22.98 2.19
C GLN A 302 -13.26 23.15 1.90
N PRO A 303 -12.71 24.39 1.94
CA PRO A 303 -11.29 24.64 1.74
C PRO A 303 -10.47 24.31 3.00
N VAL A 304 -10.51 23.04 3.41
CA VAL A 304 -9.73 22.50 4.55
C VAL A 304 -8.54 21.70 4.06
N GLY A 305 -7.49 21.63 4.88
CA GLY A 305 -6.33 20.80 4.60
C GLY A 305 -6.38 19.48 5.33
N ILE A 306 -6.07 18.38 4.66
CA ILE A 306 -5.95 17.06 5.28
C ILE A 306 -4.55 16.56 5.01
N PHE A 307 -3.88 16.08 6.06
CA PHE A 307 -2.58 15.44 5.94
C PHE A 307 -2.42 14.34 6.97
N GLY A 308 -1.92 13.18 6.57
CA GLY A 308 -1.65 12.10 7.52
C GLY A 308 -0.59 11.14 7.01
N PHE A 309 0.02 10.41 7.93
CA PHE A 309 1.01 9.36 7.59
C PHE A 309 0.91 8.19 8.58
N SER A 310 1.47 7.05 8.17
CA SER A 310 1.50 5.81 8.94
C SER A 310 2.82 5.63 9.69
N SER A 311 2.82 5.03 10.87
CA SER A 311 4.03 4.68 11.62
C SER A 311 4.87 3.61 10.91
N GLN A 312 4.32 2.93 9.89
CA GLN A 312 5.09 2.07 8.99
C GLN A 312 6.02 2.85 8.06
N ASP A 313 5.70 4.11 7.79
CA ASP A 313 6.52 4.98 6.98
C ASP A 313 7.92 5.10 7.61
N ARG A 314 8.94 4.68 6.86
CA ARG A 314 10.34 4.68 7.30
C ARG A 314 10.88 6.10 7.54
N VAL A 315 10.23 7.10 6.97
CA VAL A 315 10.56 8.50 7.14
C VAL A 315 10.15 9.02 8.52
N SER A 316 9.17 8.37 9.15
CA SER A 316 8.58 8.83 10.41
C SER A 316 9.44 8.60 11.66
N SER A 317 10.57 7.89 11.54
CA SER A 317 11.45 7.51 12.65
C SER A 317 10.70 6.76 13.78
N ARG A 318 10.78 5.43 13.77
CA ARG A 318 9.95 4.50 14.58
C ARG A 318 10.32 4.47 16.06
N PHE A 319 9.76 5.40 16.83
CA PHE A 319 10.18 5.59 18.22
C PHE A 319 9.03 5.66 19.23
N SER A 320 8.00 6.50 19.00
CA SER A 320 6.83 6.62 19.89
C SER A 320 5.71 7.47 19.28
N TRP A 321 4.47 7.33 19.78
CA TRP A 321 3.32 8.16 19.37
C TRP A 321 3.61 9.67 19.42
N LEU A 322 4.23 10.16 20.50
CA LEU A 322 4.51 11.60 20.64
C LEU A 322 5.48 12.10 19.55
N GLN A 323 6.47 11.29 19.18
CA GLN A 323 7.41 11.65 18.13
C GLN A 323 6.75 11.62 16.74
N GLN A 324 5.75 10.75 16.54
CA GLN A 324 4.92 10.79 15.33
C GLN A 324 4.10 12.06 15.25
N VAL A 325 3.49 12.49 16.35
CA VAL A 325 2.78 13.78 16.43
C VAL A 325 3.74 14.95 16.17
N ASP A 326 4.94 14.92 16.74
CA ASP A 326 5.96 15.94 16.51
C ASP A 326 6.39 16.02 15.04
N GLN A 327 6.58 14.88 14.38
CA GLN A 327 6.88 14.82 12.96
C GLN A 327 5.72 15.34 12.11
N LEU A 328 4.48 15.01 12.48
CA LEU A 328 3.28 15.55 11.84
C LEU A 328 3.24 17.07 11.92
N VAL A 329 3.49 17.66 13.10
CA VAL A 329 3.55 19.12 13.29
C VAL A 329 4.57 19.74 12.34
N ARG A 330 5.78 19.17 12.26
CA ARG A 330 6.84 19.65 11.35
C ARG A 330 6.39 19.61 9.90
N TRP A 331 5.83 18.49 9.43
CA TRP A 331 5.38 18.35 8.06
C TRP A 331 4.20 19.27 7.71
N VAL A 332 3.22 19.38 8.61
CA VAL A 332 2.11 20.31 8.40
C VAL A 332 2.63 21.73 8.25
N LEU A 333 3.51 22.21 9.16
CA LEU A 333 4.07 23.56 9.08
C LEU A 333 4.88 23.81 7.79
N ARG A 334 5.56 22.78 7.27
CA ARG A 334 6.31 22.83 6.00
C ARG A 334 5.39 22.88 4.78
N LEU A 335 4.26 22.17 4.82
CA LEU A 335 3.31 22.09 3.71
C LEU A 335 2.28 23.23 3.71
N LEU A 336 2.04 23.85 4.86
CA LEU A 336 1.02 24.87 5.03
C LEU A 336 1.39 26.17 4.27
N PRO A 337 0.44 26.78 3.53
CA PRO A 337 0.69 28.05 2.88
C PRO A 337 0.71 29.19 3.91
N LEU A 338 1.84 29.88 4.00
CA LEU A 338 2.08 31.00 4.92
C LEU A 338 2.19 32.33 4.16
N LYS A 339 1.73 33.42 4.79
CA LYS A 339 1.96 34.77 4.25
C LYS A 339 3.37 35.23 4.65
N THR A 340 4.26 35.42 3.69
CA THR A 340 5.63 35.92 3.98
C THR A 340 5.65 37.40 4.40
N SER A 341 4.66 38.17 3.99
CA SER A 341 4.56 39.62 4.26
C SER A 341 3.78 39.97 5.54
N ALA A 342 3.10 39.01 6.18
CA ALA A 342 2.23 39.25 7.33
C ALA A 342 2.45 38.20 8.44
N PRO A 343 2.13 38.49 9.71
CA PRO A 343 2.14 37.47 10.75
C PRO A 343 1.14 36.36 10.45
N THR A 344 1.54 35.11 10.70
CA THR A 344 0.64 33.94 10.64
C THR A 344 0.67 33.22 11.98
N ARG A 345 -0.50 32.91 12.53
CA ARG A 345 -0.67 32.15 13.77
C ARG A 345 -1.20 30.74 13.47
N VAL A 346 -0.52 29.72 13.99
CA VAL A 346 -0.91 28.31 13.85
C VAL A 346 -1.11 27.71 15.23
N GLU A 347 -2.29 27.14 15.48
CA GLU A 347 -2.60 26.41 16.72
C GLU A 347 -2.82 24.93 16.44
N PHE A 348 -2.05 24.06 17.08
CA PHE A 348 -2.26 22.62 17.08
C PHE A 348 -3.07 22.20 18.32
N LEU A 349 -4.19 21.54 18.07
CA LEU A 349 -5.08 20.95 19.05
C LEU A 349 -5.02 19.43 18.90
N ILE A 350 -4.30 18.76 19.79
CA ILE A 350 -4.03 17.32 19.70
C ILE A 350 -4.92 16.59 20.71
N GLU A 351 -5.64 15.55 20.29
CA GLU A 351 -6.43 14.74 21.21
C GLU A 351 -5.54 14.04 22.26
N GLN A 352 -6.02 13.99 23.51
CA GLN A 352 -5.31 13.36 24.61
C GLN A 352 -5.18 11.84 24.46
N ARG A 353 -3.97 11.31 24.69
CA ARG A 353 -3.69 9.87 24.66
C ARG A 353 -2.90 9.41 25.88
N GLY A 354 -3.51 8.52 26.67
CA GLY A 354 -2.84 7.89 27.81
C GLY A 354 -2.41 8.92 28.87
N GLY A 355 -1.10 9.03 29.12
CA GLY A 355 -0.53 10.01 30.06
C GLY A 355 -0.25 11.40 29.47
N TRP A 356 -0.50 11.59 28.17
CA TRP A 356 -0.34 12.88 27.48
C TRP A 356 -1.65 13.66 27.57
N ASP A 357 -1.74 14.50 28.61
CA ASP A 357 -2.92 15.31 28.92
C ASP A 357 -2.63 16.82 28.87
N SER A 358 -3.64 17.64 29.13
CA SER A 358 -3.53 19.11 29.14
C SER A 358 -2.51 19.67 30.15
N LYS A 359 -1.89 18.85 31.01
CA LYS A 359 -0.86 19.29 31.97
C LYS A 359 0.55 19.22 31.39
N VAL A 360 0.72 18.59 30.22
CA VAL A 360 2.01 18.52 29.53
C VAL A 360 2.29 19.85 28.83
N ASP A 361 3.40 20.50 29.19
CA ASP A 361 3.82 21.77 28.60
C ASP A 361 4.67 21.54 27.33
N TRP A 362 4.20 22.08 26.20
CA TRP A 362 4.86 22.02 24.89
C TRP A 362 5.75 23.22 24.58
N LYS A 363 5.87 24.19 25.49
CA LYS A 363 6.55 25.46 25.23
C LYS A 363 7.97 25.30 24.71
N ILE A 364 8.79 24.48 25.39
CA ILE A 364 10.19 24.24 25.00
C ILE A 364 10.25 23.64 23.59
N ARG A 365 9.37 22.68 23.30
CA ARG A 365 9.36 22.02 21.99
C ARG A 365 8.92 22.95 20.87
N THR A 366 7.93 23.80 21.16
CA THR A 366 7.45 24.86 20.26
C THR A 366 8.58 25.82 19.88
N GLU A 367 9.36 26.28 20.86
CA GLU A 367 10.53 27.15 20.64
C GLU A 367 11.60 26.44 19.78
N THR A 368 11.87 25.15 20.03
CA THR A 368 12.80 24.36 19.20
C THR A 368 12.33 24.27 17.75
N ILE A 369 11.06 23.93 17.50
CA ILE A 369 10.52 23.78 16.14
C ILE A 369 10.59 25.12 15.39
N LEU A 370 10.23 26.23 16.04
CA LEU A 370 10.33 27.56 15.43
C LEU A 370 11.77 27.91 15.06
N ALA A 371 12.74 27.62 15.93
CA ALA A 371 14.15 27.85 15.66
C ALA A 371 14.66 26.99 14.48
N GLU A 372 14.28 25.70 14.42
CA GLU A 372 14.59 24.80 13.29
C GLU A 372 14.04 25.36 11.96
N LEU A 373 12.77 25.77 11.93
CA LEU A 373 12.13 26.32 10.74
C LEU A 373 12.77 27.65 10.30
N GLN A 374 13.05 28.56 11.23
CA GLN A 374 13.71 29.84 10.92
C GLN A 374 15.13 29.66 10.38
N GLN A 375 15.89 28.65 10.86
CA GLN A 375 17.20 28.33 10.29
C GLN A 375 17.10 27.79 8.85
N LEU A 376 16.02 27.06 8.54
CA LEU A 376 15.79 26.51 7.20
C LEU A 376 15.43 27.61 6.19
N ILE A 377 14.41 28.43 6.48
CA ILE A 377 13.98 29.53 5.62
C ILE A 377 13.63 30.76 6.46
N PRO A 378 14.61 31.63 6.76
CA PRO A 378 14.39 32.79 7.62
C PRO A 378 13.22 33.66 7.17
N GLU A 379 13.14 33.96 5.87
CA GLU A 379 12.10 34.86 5.31
C GLU A 379 10.68 34.29 5.43
N ARG A 380 10.50 32.98 5.30
CA ARG A 380 9.18 32.34 5.37
C ARG A 380 8.64 32.29 6.80
N TYR A 381 9.51 32.02 7.78
CA TYR A 381 9.11 31.71 9.15
C TYR A 381 9.40 32.83 10.16
N ALA A 382 9.97 33.97 9.73
CA ALA A 382 10.30 35.10 10.61
C ALA A 382 9.09 35.64 11.42
N ARG A 383 7.88 35.49 10.89
CA ARG A 383 6.64 36.02 11.50
C ARG A 383 5.62 34.93 11.84
N LEU A 384 6.07 33.69 11.97
CA LEU A 384 5.24 32.56 12.38
C LEU A 384 5.11 32.52 13.91
N ALA A 385 3.88 32.48 14.41
CA ALA A 385 3.57 32.17 15.81
C ALA A 385 2.95 30.77 15.89
N LEU A 386 3.45 29.94 16.80
CA LEU A 386 3.04 28.55 16.97
C LEU A 386 2.56 28.31 18.41
N ASP A 387 1.42 27.65 18.56
CA ASP A 387 0.90 27.13 19.83
C ASP A 387 0.55 25.65 19.66
N ILE A 388 0.91 24.81 20.63
CA ILE A 388 0.65 23.37 20.61
C ILE A 388 0.10 22.95 21.96
N ARG A 389 -1.08 22.31 22.00
CA ARG A 389 -1.70 21.87 23.25
C ARG A 389 -2.52 20.59 23.08
N PHE A 390 -2.59 19.81 24.16
CA PHE A 390 -3.48 18.66 24.24
C PHE A 390 -4.88 19.06 24.69
N ILE A 391 -5.90 18.54 24.02
CA ILE A 391 -7.30 18.86 24.25
C ILE A 391 -8.13 17.61 24.56
N ASP A 392 -9.19 17.77 25.35
CA ASP A 392 -10.17 16.71 25.52
C ASP A 392 -11.03 16.52 24.25
N LYS A 393 -11.75 15.39 24.18
CA LYS A 393 -12.56 15.01 23.01
C LYS A 393 -13.62 16.03 22.61
N ASN A 394 -14.06 16.87 23.55
CA ASN A 394 -15.19 17.79 23.37
C ASN A 394 -14.74 19.26 23.27
N ALA A 395 -13.43 19.52 23.36
CA ALA A 395 -12.87 20.85 23.38
C ALA A 395 -12.99 21.58 22.02
N SER A 396 -13.15 20.83 20.93
CA SER A 396 -13.39 21.38 19.58
C SER A 396 -14.62 20.75 18.95
N PRO A 397 -15.59 21.54 18.43
CA PRO A 397 -16.77 21.02 17.74
C PRO A 397 -16.43 20.36 16.40
N PHE A 398 -15.19 20.45 15.94
CA PHE A 398 -14.72 19.89 14.68
C PHE A 398 -13.87 18.63 14.85
N ASN A 399 -13.62 18.18 16.08
CA ASN A 399 -12.77 17.01 16.35
C ASN A 399 -13.31 15.73 15.67
N GLY A 400 -14.64 15.60 15.61
CA GLY A 400 -15.29 14.49 14.92
C GLY A 400 -14.95 14.35 13.42
N TYR A 401 -14.53 15.43 12.75
CA TYR A 401 -14.10 15.34 11.34
C TYR A 401 -12.75 14.65 11.20
N VAL A 402 -11.76 14.98 12.05
CA VAL A 402 -10.45 14.33 11.99
C VAL A 402 -10.53 12.88 12.50
N ASP A 403 -11.34 12.61 13.52
CA ASP A 403 -11.68 11.24 13.97
C ASP A 403 -12.31 10.42 12.84
N THR A 404 -13.20 11.01 12.06
CA THR A 404 -13.79 10.31 10.90
C THR A 404 -12.74 9.87 9.88
N VAL A 405 -11.77 10.74 9.55
CA VAL A 405 -10.69 10.41 8.60
C VAL A 405 -9.76 9.35 9.18
N ALA A 406 -9.29 9.54 10.42
CA ALA A 406 -8.42 8.58 11.12
C ALA A 406 -9.11 7.21 11.24
N ASN A 407 -10.37 7.19 11.63
CA ASN A 407 -11.17 5.98 11.76
C ASN A 407 -11.35 5.24 10.44
N CYS A 408 -11.66 5.94 9.35
CA CYS A 408 -11.79 5.32 8.04
C CYS A 408 -10.47 4.69 7.60
N TRP A 409 -9.34 5.36 7.88
CA TRP A 409 -8.03 4.91 7.44
C TRP A 409 -7.45 3.76 8.28
N GLY A 410 -7.79 3.70 9.56
CA GLY A 410 -7.43 2.60 10.46
C GLY A 410 -8.35 1.38 10.37
N SER A 411 -9.48 1.49 9.67
CA SER A 411 -10.47 0.41 9.63
C SER A 411 -10.09 -0.74 8.68
N ALA A 412 -10.30 -1.96 9.14
CA ALA A 412 -10.25 -3.15 8.30
C ALA A 412 -11.51 -3.32 7.41
N GLN A 413 -12.56 -2.51 7.59
CA GLN A 413 -13.81 -2.64 6.84
C GLN A 413 -13.62 -2.19 5.37
N PRO A 414 -13.92 -3.04 4.37
CA PRO A 414 -13.73 -2.70 2.95
C PRO A 414 -14.48 -1.43 2.53
N ILE A 415 -15.67 -1.19 3.08
CA ILE A 415 -16.48 -0.02 2.74
C ILE A 415 -15.83 1.31 3.14
N LYS A 416 -15.10 1.35 4.26
CA LYS A 416 -14.39 2.55 4.72
C LYS A 416 -13.19 2.86 3.84
N LYS A 417 -12.49 1.82 3.37
CA LYS A 417 -11.43 1.96 2.35
C LYS A 417 -12.00 2.48 1.03
N LYS A 418 -13.13 1.91 0.58
CA LYS A 418 -13.86 2.41 -0.61
C LYS A 418 -14.28 3.87 -0.46
N LEU A 419 -14.70 4.32 0.72
CA LEU A 419 -15.03 5.72 0.98
C LEU A 419 -13.79 6.63 0.84
N LEU A 420 -12.64 6.25 1.42
CA LEU A 420 -11.42 7.05 1.26
C LEU A 420 -10.96 7.14 -0.21
N GLN A 421 -11.12 6.07 -0.98
CA GLN A 421 -10.87 6.06 -2.43
C GLN A 421 -11.90 6.93 -3.18
N HIS A 422 -13.18 6.83 -2.83
CA HIS A 422 -14.27 7.61 -3.44
C HIS A 422 -14.10 9.12 -3.27
N PHE A 423 -13.50 9.54 -2.15
CA PHE A 423 -13.14 10.94 -1.88
C PHE A 423 -11.67 11.27 -2.21
N ALA A 424 -10.94 10.38 -2.87
CA ALA A 424 -9.54 10.57 -3.29
C ALA A 424 -8.59 11.06 -2.17
N LEU A 425 -8.75 10.54 -0.94
CA LEU A 425 -7.93 10.95 0.21
C LEU A 425 -6.62 10.17 0.33
N LEU A 426 -6.62 8.88 -0.02
CA LEU A 426 -5.40 8.05 -0.04
C LEU A 426 -4.42 8.59 -1.10
N ASP A 427 -3.13 8.59 -0.80
CA ASP A 427 -2.01 9.05 -1.64
C ASP A 427 -1.98 10.56 -1.97
N HIS A 428 -3.10 11.25 -1.83
CA HIS A 428 -3.22 12.69 -2.05
C HIS A 428 -3.08 13.49 -0.75
N CYS A 429 -3.79 13.05 0.29
CA CYS A 429 -3.80 13.68 1.62
C CYS A 429 -3.22 12.74 2.69
N LEU A 430 -3.41 11.43 2.52
CA LEU A 430 -2.97 10.39 3.46
C LEU A 430 -1.85 9.59 2.82
N LEU A 431 -0.62 9.76 3.32
CA LEU A 431 0.57 9.11 2.79
C LEU A 431 0.55 7.61 3.05
N HIS A 432 0.67 6.84 1.98
CA HIS A 432 0.96 5.42 2.01
C HIS A 432 2.45 5.22 2.39
N PRO A 433 2.82 4.16 3.15
CA PRO A 433 4.21 3.90 3.46
C PRO A 433 5.03 3.68 2.19
N ALA A 434 5.84 4.68 1.81
CA ALA A 434 6.87 4.51 0.80
C ALA A 434 8.15 3.99 1.49
N ASP A 435 8.98 3.28 0.75
CA ASP A 435 10.16 2.61 1.34
C ASP A 435 11.29 3.58 1.73
N ASP A 436 11.08 4.91 1.61
CA ASP A 436 12.21 5.74 1.27
C ASP A 436 12.33 7.13 1.93
N ARG A 437 13.52 7.37 2.51
CA ARG A 437 13.99 8.65 3.05
C ARG A 437 14.10 9.75 1.99
N ALA A 438 13.96 9.42 0.70
CA ALA A 438 13.97 10.40 -0.38
C ALA A 438 12.80 11.40 -0.28
N TYR A 439 11.65 11.01 0.29
CA TYR A 439 10.51 11.92 0.43
C TYR A 439 10.80 13.09 1.39
N GLU A 440 11.35 12.81 2.57
CA GLU A 440 11.79 13.88 3.49
C GLU A 440 12.91 14.71 2.89
N ARG A 441 13.88 14.08 2.20
CA ARG A 441 14.95 14.83 1.52
C ARG A 441 14.41 15.71 0.39
N MET A 442 13.35 15.29 -0.30
CA MET A 442 12.64 16.10 -1.28
C MET A 442 11.97 17.30 -0.61
N LEU A 443 11.19 17.08 0.45
CA LEU A 443 10.59 18.18 1.22
C LEU A 443 11.65 19.16 1.74
N LEU A 444 12.78 18.65 2.26
CA LEU A 444 13.92 19.48 2.68
C LEU A 444 14.57 20.24 1.50
N SER A 445 14.71 19.63 0.32
CA SER A 445 15.28 20.29 -0.87
C SER A 445 14.36 21.36 -1.47
N LEU A 446 13.05 21.24 -1.26
CA LEU A 446 12.09 22.27 -1.64
C LEU A 446 12.18 23.50 -0.72
N GLU A 447 12.74 23.33 0.48
CA GLU A 447 12.75 24.35 1.51
C GLU A 447 14.13 24.98 1.73
N GLY A 448 15.18 24.18 1.86
CA GLY A 448 16.56 24.66 1.93
C GLY A 448 17.20 24.67 0.54
N GLY A 449 18.04 25.66 0.25
CA GLY A 449 18.75 25.80 -1.05
C GLY A 449 19.74 24.66 -1.40
N LEU A 450 19.61 23.47 -0.80
CA LEU A 450 20.36 22.27 -1.13
C LEU A 450 19.61 21.47 -2.19
N ALA A 451 20.26 21.22 -3.31
CA ALA A 451 19.70 20.39 -4.37
C ALA A 451 19.46 18.95 -3.92
N LEU A 452 18.33 18.36 -4.31
CA LEU A 452 18.08 16.94 -4.11
C LEU A 452 19.14 16.12 -4.85
N ARG A 453 19.71 15.10 -4.20
CA ARG A 453 20.76 14.28 -4.80
C ARG A 453 20.20 13.54 -6.03
N PRO A 454 20.96 13.39 -7.13
CA PRO A 454 20.47 12.73 -8.34
C PRO A 454 19.86 11.34 -8.10
N ALA A 455 20.50 10.50 -7.29
CA ALA A 455 19.98 9.18 -6.95
C ALA A 455 18.63 9.22 -6.20
N ASP A 456 18.45 10.16 -5.27
CA ASP A 456 17.17 10.33 -4.54
C ASP A 456 16.06 10.81 -5.50
N TRP A 457 16.40 11.78 -6.36
CA TRP A 457 15.48 12.28 -7.39
C TRP A 457 15.03 11.16 -8.34
N TYR A 458 15.98 10.35 -8.80
CA TYR A 458 15.70 9.23 -9.69
C TYR A 458 14.79 8.21 -9.01
N GLN A 459 15.10 7.84 -7.77
CA GLN A 459 14.32 6.88 -6.99
C GLN A 459 12.86 7.32 -6.81
N LEU A 460 12.63 8.59 -6.46
CA LEU A 460 11.26 9.14 -6.34
C LEU A 460 10.46 9.01 -7.64
N LEU A 461 11.11 9.19 -8.80
CA LEU A 461 10.47 9.05 -10.11
C LEU A 461 10.30 7.58 -10.53
N GLN A 462 11.14 6.66 -10.03
CA GLN A 462 10.93 5.23 -10.21
C GLN A 462 9.73 4.73 -9.39
N GLU A 463 9.54 5.25 -8.18
CA GLU A 463 8.53 4.83 -7.21
C GLU A 463 7.16 5.50 -7.39
N GLY A 464 7.11 6.71 -7.95
CA GLY A 464 5.85 7.32 -8.34
C GLY A 464 5.21 6.43 -9.39
N GLY A 465 4.25 5.59 -9.03
CA GLY A 465 3.62 4.57 -9.85
C GLY A 465 3.01 5.02 -11.19
N ASP A 466 2.19 4.13 -11.73
CA ASP A 466 1.94 4.07 -13.18
C ASP A 466 0.75 4.90 -13.68
N ASP A 467 0.02 5.59 -12.80
CA ASP A 467 -1.30 6.12 -13.12
C ASP A 467 -1.38 7.63 -13.33
N SER A 468 -2.27 8.03 -14.23
CA SER A 468 -2.78 9.40 -14.37
C SER A 468 -3.46 9.90 -13.09
N GLU A 469 -3.89 9.00 -12.20
CA GLU A 469 -4.40 9.34 -10.86
C GLU A 469 -3.26 9.85 -9.95
N GLN A 470 -2.02 9.38 -10.16
CA GLN A 470 -0.88 9.79 -9.35
C GLN A 470 -0.23 11.11 -9.77
N ALA A 471 -0.57 11.64 -10.95
CA ALA A 471 -0.16 12.97 -11.41
C ALA A 471 -0.62 14.11 -10.47
N PHE A 472 -1.46 13.79 -9.50
CA PHE A 472 -2.09 14.70 -8.54
C PHE A 472 -1.78 14.33 -7.08
N THR A 473 -0.85 13.41 -6.84
CA THR A 473 -0.35 13.07 -5.49
C THR A 473 0.49 14.21 -4.92
N LEU A 474 0.63 14.28 -3.59
CA LEU A 474 1.51 15.26 -2.96
C LEU A 474 2.96 15.18 -3.49
N LEU A 475 3.43 13.96 -3.78
CA LEU A 475 4.73 13.72 -4.40
C LEU A 475 4.84 14.39 -5.78
N SER A 476 3.84 14.21 -6.65
CA SER A 476 3.83 14.81 -7.99
C SER A 476 3.92 16.35 -7.95
N GLY A 477 3.17 16.99 -7.04
CA GLY A 477 3.23 18.44 -6.83
C GLY A 477 4.62 18.91 -6.38
N CYS A 478 5.23 18.19 -5.44
CA CYS A 478 6.58 18.47 -4.97
C CYS A 478 7.64 18.31 -6.09
N ILE A 479 7.53 17.25 -6.90
CA ILE A 479 8.43 16.98 -8.04
C ILE A 479 8.26 18.03 -9.15
N ALA A 480 7.06 18.55 -9.37
CA ALA A 480 6.81 19.64 -10.30
C ALA A 480 7.45 20.96 -9.83
N GLN A 481 7.31 21.30 -8.54
CA GLN A 481 7.97 22.46 -7.95
C GLN A 481 9.50 22.37 -8.03
N LEU A 482 10.06 21.18 -7.80
CA LEU A 482 11.49 20.92 -8.01
C LEU A 482 11.86 21.18 -9.48
N GLY A 483 11.03 20.75 -10.43
CA GLY A 483 11.22 20.95 -11.86
C GLY A 483 11.32 22.42 -12.25
N GLU A 484 10.42 23.26 -11.75
CA GLU A 484 10.45 24.70 -12.00
C GLU A 484 11.74 25.37 -11.47
N LYS A 485 12.25 24.92 -10.32
CA LYS A 485 13.56 25.37 -9.81
C LYS A 485 14.71 24.89 -10.69
N VAL A 486 14.69 23.62 -11.11
CA VAL A 486 15.75 22.98 -11.89
C VAL A 486 15.84 23.57 -13.30
N ARG A 487 14.73 24.01 -13.89
CA ARG A 487 14.71 24.73 -15.19
C ARG A 487 15.64 25.94 -15.20
N GLN A 488 15.83 26.60 -14.04
CA GLN A 488 16.72 27.74 -13.86
C GLN A 488 18.15 27.36 -13.44
N GLN A 489 18.45 26.07 -13.26
CA GLN A 489 19.74 25.55 -12.78
C GLN A 489 20.33 24.49 -13.73
N PRO A 490 20.96 24.89 -14.86
CA PRO A 490 21.43 23.96 -15.88
C PRO A 490 22.36 22.85 -15.37
N ARG A 491 23.26 23.17 -14.42
CA ARG A 491 24.18 22.18 -13.82
C ARG A 491 23.45 21.07 -13.08
N LEU A 492 22.37 21.41 -12.37
CA LEU A 492 21.59 20.44 -11.62
C LEU A 492 20.78 19.55 -12.58
N TRP A 493 20.18 20.14 -13.61
CA TRP A 493 19.52 19.39 -14.68
C TRP A 493 20.49 18.41 -15.37
N SER A 494 21.71 18.84 -15.68
CA SER A 494 22.75 17.94 -16.25
C SER A 494 23.16 16.81 -15.29
N ALA A 495 23.19 17.06 -13.98
CA ALA A 495 23.47 16.01 -13.00
C ALA A 495 22.36 14.94 -12.97
N TYR A 496 21.10 15.35 -13.10
CA TYR A 496 19.96 14.43 -13.22
C TYR A 496 19.96 13.65 -14.54
N LEU A 497 20.28 14.30 -15.66
CA LEU A 497 20.47 13.62 -16.94
C LEU A 497 21.58 12.55 -16.86
N ASN A 498 22.71 12.86 -16.22
CA ASN A 498 23.82 11.92 -16.04
C ASN A 498 23.40 10.72 -15.19
N GLU A 499 22.58 10.92 -14.16
CA GLU A 499 22.05 9.84 -13.34
C GLU A 499 21.22 8.86 -14.18
N VAL A 500 20.32 9.35 -15.04
CA VAL A 500 19.56 8.48 -15.97
C VAL A 500 20.50 7.63 -16.82
N GLN A 501 21.55 8.23 -17.37
CA GLN A 501 22.53 7.50 -18.17
C GLN A 501 23.30 6.45 -17.36
N VAL A 502 23.62 6.73 -16.09
CA VAL A 502 24.24 5.77 -15.16
C VAL A 502 23.29 4.58 -14.93
N GLN A 503 22.03 4.84 -14.59
CA GLN A 503 21.04 3.81 -14.28
C GLN A 503 20.73 2.93 -15.51
N LEU A 504 20.71 3.51 -16.71
CA LEU A 504 20.60 2.77 -17.97
C LEU A 504 21.77 1.81 -18.20
N ARG A 505 23.01 2.24 -17.95
CA ARG A 505 24.20 1.38 -18.07
C ARG A 505 24.17 0.22 -17.07
N HIS A 506 23.66 0.47 -15.86
CA HIS A 506 23.52 -0.56 -14.83
C HIS A 506 22.26 -1.44 -14.99
N LYS A 507 21.35 -1.10 -15.92
CA LYS A 507 20.06 -1.77 -16.12
C LYS A 507 19.18 -1.78 -14.87
N THR A 508 19.29 -0.74 -14.04
CA THR A 508 18.58 -0.55 -12.78
C THR A 508 17.43 0.43 -12.97
N TYR A 509 16.39 -0.01 -13.68
CA TYR A 509 15.22 0.82 -13.97
C TYR A 509 13.96 -0.02 -14.22
N SER A 510 12.79 0.57 -13.96
CA SER A 510 11.52 0.09 -14.50
C SER A 510 11.18 0.85 -15.79
N LEU A 511 10.46 0.24 -16.73
CA LEU A 511 10.09 0.90 -17.98
C LEU A 511 9.24 2.16 -17.74
N ALA A 512 8.28 2.06 -16.83
CA ALA A 512 7.43 3.19 -16.47
C ALA A 512 8.21 4.28 -15.72
N GLY A 513 9.13 3.90 -14.84
CA GLY A 513 10.02 4.85 -14.17
C GLY A 513 10.92 5.58 -15.15
N LEU A 514 11.51 4.86 -16.13
CA LEU A 514 12.33 5.47 -17.17
C LEU A 514 11.52 6.45 -18.04
N MET A 515 10.29 6.07 -18.41
CA MET A 515 9.35 6.96 -19.13
C MET A 515 9.12 8.25 -18.33
N ARG A 516 8.74 8.15 -17.05
CA ARG A 516 8.50 9.33 -16.18
C ARG A 516 9.74 10.20 -16.05
N THR A 517 10.90 9.57 -15.85
CA THR A 517 12.14 10.28 -15.57
C THR A 517 12.59 11.11 -16.77
N ILE A 518 12.55 10.55 -17.98
CA ILE A 518 12.94 11.28 -19.18
C ILE A 518 11.86 12.32 -19.56
N ALA A 519 10.56 11.99 -19.40
CA ALA A 519 9.49 12.96 -19.60
C ALA A 519 9.62 14.19 -18.68
N TRP A 520 9.99 13.97 -17.41
CA TRP A 520 10.26 15.05 -16.47
C TRP A 520 11.46 15.90 -16.91
N LEU A 521 12.56 15.28 -17.33
CA LEU A 521 13.74 16.01 -17.82
C LEU A 521 13.40 16.87 -19.04
N GLU A 522 12.58 16.36 -19.95
CA GLU A 522 12.14 17.09 -21.15
C GLU A 522 11.24 18.28 -20.78
N ALA A 523 10.30 18.10 -19.85
CA ALA A 523 9.37 19.14 -19.40
C ALA A 523 10.06 20.30 -18.67
N TYR A 524 11.15 20.02 -17.95
CA TYR A 524 11.88 21.00 -17.14
C TYR A 524 13.30 21.29 -17.66
N LYS A 525 13.54 21.06 -18.96
CA LYS A 525 14.84 21.37 -19.58
C LYS A 525 15.12 22.89 -19.62
N PRO A 526 16.36 23.32 -19.35
CA PRO A 526 16.81 24.67 -19.67
C PRO A 526 16.72 24.97 -21.18
N GLN A 527 16.60 26.23 -21.56
CA GLN A 527 16.30 26.66 -22.93
C GLN A 527 17.27 26.12 -24.00
N ASP A 528 18.56 26.01 -23.69
CA ASP A 528 19.60 25.54 -24.61
C ASP A 528 20.02 24.07 -24.37
N ALA A 529 19.37 23.39 -23.41
CA ALA A 529 19.68 22.01 -23.10
C ALA A 529 18.91 21.05 -24.01
N ASN A 530 19.59 20.01 -24.49
CA ASN A 530 18.99 18.97 -25.30
C ASN A 530 19.23 17.60 -24.70
N ILE A 531 18.21 16.75 -24.77
CA ILE A 531 18.35 15.32 -24.46
C ILE A 531 19.04 14.65 -25.66
N PRO A 532 20.13 13.87 -25.46
CA PRO A 532 20.79 13.14 -26.54
C PRO A 532 19.82 12.27 -27.34
N ARG A 533 20.00 12.21 -28.66
CA ARG A 533 19.09 11.53 -29.60
C ARG A 533 18.90 10.04 -29.29
N LEU A 534 19.95 9.32 -28.93
CA LEU A 534 19.85 7.93 -28.46
C LEU A 534 19.03 7.79 -27.16
N LEU A 535 19.09 8.78 -26.26
CA LEU A 535 18.28 8.76 -25.05
C LEU A 535 16.80 9.10 -25.36
N GLN A 536 16.54 9.96 -26.36
CA GLN A 536 15.19 10.15 -26.89
C GLN A 536 14.63 8.86 -27.52
N LEU A 537 15.46 8.09 -28.23
CA LEU A 537 15.09 6.80 -28.79
C LEU A 537 14.68 5.83 -27.66
N GLN A 538 15.47 5.74 -26.60
CA GLN A 538 15.18 4.91 -25.42
C GLN A 538 13.90 5.34 -24.69
N HIS A 539 13.67 6.66 -24.57
CA HIS A 539 12.42 7.18 -24.02
C HIS A 539 11.21 6.75 -24.86
N LYS A 540 11.26 6.93 -26.19
CA LYS A 540 10.19 6.48 -27.09
C LYS A 540 9.99 4.96 -27.00
N ALA A 541 11.06 4.19 -26.85
CA ALA A 541 11.00 2.75 -26.62
C ALA A 541 10.22 2.39 -25.34
N ALA A 542 10.53 3.08 -24.24
CA ALA A 542 9.85 2.90 -22.96
C ALA A 542 8.37 3.31 -23.04
N CYS A 543 8.06 4.47 -23.64
CA CYS A 543 6.69 4.91 -23.87
C CYS A 543 5.90 3.87 -24.67
N LEU A 544 6.42 3.42 -25.82
CA LEU A 544 5.77 2.42 -26.65
C LEU A 544 5.57 1.10 -25.90
N ALA A 545 6.56 0.65 -25.12
CA ALA A 545 6.41 -0.56 -24.31
C ALA A 545 5.29 -0.43 -23.28
N VAL A 546 5.25 0.66 -22.52
CA VAL A 546 4.19 0.93 -21.53
C VAL A 546 2.82 1.04 -22.21
N TYR A 547 2.73 1.73 -23.34
CA TYR A 547 1.47 1.91 -24.07
C TYR A 547 0.98 0.58 -24.65
N ASN A 548 1.90 -0.24 -25.18
CA ASN A 548 1.60 -1.57 -25.68
C ASN A 548 1.07 -2.50 -24.58
N HIS A 549 1.67 -2.45 -23.39
CA HIS A 549 1.18 -3.18 -22.22
C HIS A 549 -0.23 -2.74 -21.78
N ARG A 550 -0.65 -1.53 -22.15
CA ARG A 550 -2.00 -0.99 -21.90
C ARG A 550 -2.90 -1.04 -23.13
N GLY A 551 -2.46 -1.63 -24.25
CA GLY A 551 -3.26 -1.66 -25.48
C GLY A 551 -3.58 -0.30 -26.07
N LEU A 552 -2.82 0.72 -25.68
CA LEU A 552 -2.96 2.07 -26.20
C LEU A 552 -2.09 2.22 -27.42
N CYS A 553 -2.63 2.89 -28.43
CA CYS A 553 -1.88 3.28 -29.61
C CYS A 553 -2.01 4.79 -29.80
N ASN A 554 -0.87 5.48 -29.85
CA ASN A 554 -0.80 6.87 -30.26
C ASN A 554 -0.08 6.92 -31.62
N PRO A 555 -0.84 7.07 -32.73
CA PRO A 555 -0.27 7.04 -34.08
C PRO A 555 0.83 8.09 -34.30
N GLN A 556 0.67 9.27 -33.70
CA GLN A 556 1.68 10.33 -33.79
C GLN A 556 2.98 9.92 -33.10
N MET A 557 2.88 9.38 -31.87
CA MET A 557 4.06 8.89 -31.14
C MET A 557 4.76 7.76 -31.91
N VAL A 558 3.99 6.84 -32.52
CA VAL A 558 4.54 5.76 -33.34
C VAL A 558 5.31 6.34 -34.54
N ALA A 559 4.72 7.29 -35.27
CA ALA A 559 5.36 7.92 -36.42
C ALA A 559 6.66 8.65 -36.04
N GLU A 560 6.64 9.41 -34.94
CA GLU A 560 7.84 10.09 -34.41
C GLU A 560 8.94 9.09 -34.01
N ALA A 561 8.56 7.99 -33.35
CA ALA A 561 9.50 6.97 -32.92
C ALA A 561 10.14 6.22 -34.09
N VAL A 562 9.35 5.86 -35.11
CA VAL A 562 9.83 5.20 -36.34
C VAL A 562 10.76 6.13 -37.12
N THR A 563 10.42 7.41 -37.23
CA THR A 563 11.29 8.42 -37.87
C THR A 563 12.64 8.50 -37.17
N LEU A 564 12.62 8.65 -35.84
CA LEU A 564 13.82 8.69 -35.01
C LEU A 564 14.65 7.40 -35.13
N ALA A 565 14.02 6.23 -35.17
CA ALA A 565 14.70 4.96 -35.35
C ALA A 565 15.42 4.88 -36.69
N ASN A 566 14.78 5.31 -37.78
CA ASN A 566 15.39 5.32 -39.11
C ASN A 566 16.58 6.29 -39.20
N GLU A 567 16.50 7.45 -38.53
CA GLU A 567 17.60 8.41 -38.47
C GLU A 567 18.80 7.92 -37.64
N LEU A 568 18.60 6.94 -36.74
CA LEU A 568 19.62 6.43 -35.83
C LEU A 568 20.11 5.02 -36.18
N ILE A 569 19.82 4.52 -37.39
CA ILE A 569 20.31 3.23 -37.88
C ILE A 569 21.84 3.15 -37.79
N ASP A 570 22.55 4.19 -38.24
CA ASP A 570 24.01 4.19 -38.27
C ASP A 570 24.66 4.36 -36.88
N GLU A 571 23.90 4.85 -35.90
CA GLU A 571 24.37 5.02 -34.51
C GLU A 571 24.14 3.77 -33.66
N ASP A 572 22.94 3.18 -33.71
CA ASP A 572 22.57 1.98 -32.94
C ASP A 572 21.40 1.23 -33.60
N ALA A 573 21.68 0.55 -34.72
CA ALA A 573 20.68 -0.23 -35.44
C ALA A 573 19.94 -1.29 -34.59
N PRO A 574 20.60 -2.04 -33.68
CA PRO A 574 19.88 -2.97 -32.80
C PRO A 574 18.80 -2.29 -31.95
N GLN A 575 19.11 -1.17 -31.30
CA GLN A 575 18.14 -0.46 -30.47
C GLN A 575 17.04 0.20 -31.31
N ALA A 576 17.40 0.77 -32.46
CA ALA A 576 16.43 1.34 -33.39
C ALA A 576 15.47 0.27 -33.97
N CYS A 577 15.96 -0.95 -34.24
CA CYS A 577 15.13 -2.06 -34.67
C CYS A 577 14.06 -2.43 -33.63
N GLU A 578 14.39 -2.36 -32.33
CA GLU A 578 13.41 -2.66 -31.29
C GLU A 578 12.25 -1.65 -31.28
N ILE A 579 12.48 -0.40 -31.71
CA ILE A 579 11.39 0.58 -31.88
C ILE A 579 10.44 0.13 -32.98
N ILE A 580 10.95 -0.34 -34.11
CA ILE A 580 10.11 -0.86 -35.20
C ILE A 580 9.27 -2.03 -34.70
N LEU A 581 9.88 -2.98 -33.98
CA LEU A 581 9.15 -4.11 -33.39
C LEU A 581 8.05 -3.65 -32.41
N ARG A 582 8.33 -2.66 -31.55
CA ARG A 582 7.33 -2.10 -30.62
C ARG A 582 6.23 -1.31 -31.35
N ALA A 583 6.57 -0.59 -32.42
CA ALA A 583 5.63 0.13 -33.26
C ALA A 583 4.66 -0.82 -33.97
N VAL A 584 5.14 -1.99 -34.41
CA VAL A 584 4.26 -3.05 -34.94
C VAL A 584 3.26 -3.51 -33.88
N VAL A 585 3.71 -3.78 -32.65
CA VAL A 585 2.80 -4.18 -31.56
C VAL A 585 1.74 -3.10 -31.28
N ALA A 586 2.12 -1.82 -31.30
CA ALA A 586 1.19 -0.71 -31.15
C ALA A 586 0.12 -0.69 -32.26
N ALA A 587 0.54 -0.89 -33.51
CA ALA A 587 -0.36 -0.99 -34.66
C ALA A 587 -1.30 -2.21 -34.53
N THR A 588 -0.79 -3.38 -34.15
CA THR A 588 -1.62 -4.59 -33.97
C THR A 588 -2.65 -4.43 -32.85
N ASN A 589 -2.30 -3.74 -31.75
CA ASN A 589 -3.23 -3.44 -30.66
C ASN A 589 -4.39 -2.53 -31.14
N ALA A 590 -4.13 -1.69 -32.14
CA ALA A 590 -5.11 -0.83 -32.79
C ALA A 590 -5.88 -1.50 -33.94
N PHE A 591 -5.68 -2.81 -34.16
CA PHE A 591 -6.21 -3.57 -35.31
C PHE A 591 -5.72 -3.05 -36.68
N ASP A 592 -4.59 -2.36 -36.70
CA ASP A 592 -3.89 -2.00 -37.93
C ASP A 592 -2.79 -3.01 -38.22
N PHE A 593 -3.08 -3.89 -39.17
CA PHE A 593 -2.18 -4.97 -39.56
C PHE A 593 -1.39 -4.67 -40.83
N SER A 594 -1.44 -3.43 -41.36
CA SER A 594 -0.86 -3.13 -42.68
C SER A 594 0.11 -1.95 -42.68
N SER A 595 -0.10 -0.93 -41.85
CA SER A 595 0.71 0.31 -41.90
C SER A 595 2.20 0.12 -41.64
N MET A 596 2.58 -0.95 -40.95
CA MET A 596 3.97 -1.23 -40.61
C MET A 596 4.68 -2.20 -41.56
N ASP A 597 4.00 -2.73 -42.59
CA ASP A 597 4.55 -3.77 -43.48
C ASP A 597 5.79 -3.29 -44.23
N ASP A 598 5.72 -2.12 -44.85
CA ASP A 598 6.83 -1.52 -45.61
C ASP A 598 8.06 -1.27 -44.73
N PHE A 599 7.86 -0.82 -43.48
CA PHE A 599 8.94 -0.64 -42.52
C PHE A 599 9.59 -1.97 -42.15
N VAL A 600 8.79 -3.01 -41.83
CA VAL A 600 9.34 -4.34 -41.52
C VAL A 600 10.11 -4.89 -42.72
N GLN A 601 9.59 -4.73 -43.95
CA GLN A 601 10.26 -5.16 -45.16
C GLN A 601 11.58 -4.41 -45.40
N GLN A 602 11.59 -3.09 -45.24
CA GLN A 602 12.80 -2.27 -45.35
C GLN A 602 13.88 -2.75 -44.38
N TRP A 603 13.52 -3.00 -43.12
CA TRP A 603 14.46 -3.45 -42.11
C TRP A 603 14.96 -4.88 -42.35
N LEU A 604 14.14 -5.76 -42.93
CA LEU A 604 14.55 -7.10 -43.36
C LEU A 604 15.55 -7.09 -44.53
N GLN A 605 15.69 -5.99 -45.28
CA GLN A 605 16.73 -5.87 -46.31
C GLN A 605 18.11 -5.53 -45.73
N LEU A 606 18.19 -5.12 -44.46
CA LEU A 606 19.47 -4.81 -43.83
C LEU A 606 20.27 -6.10 -43.55
N PRO A 607 21.62 -6.06 -43.64
CA PRO A 607 22.44 -7.21 -43.30
C PRO A 607 22.17 -7.69 -41.86
N ILE A 608 22.12 -9.01 -41.66
CA ILE A 608 21.97 -9.62 -40.33
C ILE A 608 23.00 -9.07 -39.33
N ALA A 609 24.22 -8.79 -39.79
CA ALA A 609 25.28 -8.24 -38.95
C ALA A 609 24.98 -6.84 -38.39
N THR A 610 24.13 -6.06 -39.08
CA THR A 610 23.71 -4.72 -38.65
C THR A 610 22.73 -4.78 -37.47
N LEU A 611 21.75 -5.69 -37.54
CA LEU A 611 20.69 -5.79 -36.53
C LEU A 611 20.99 -6.80 -35.41
N GLY A 612 21.84 -7.78 -35.72
CA GLY A 612 22.01 -9.01 -34.95
C GLY A 612 20.97 -10.08 -35.31
N LEU A 613 21.34 -11.34 -35.06
CA LEU A 613 20.50 -12.53 -35.34
C LEU A 613 19.12 -12.45 -34.67
N LEU A 614 19.09 -12.02 -33.40
CA LEU A 614 17.86 -11.98 -32.61
C LEU A 614 16.82 -11.03 -33.22
N ASN A 615 17.21 -9.80 -33.52
CA ASN A 615 16.30 -8.79 -34.07
C ASN A 615 15.88 -9.13 -35.50
N HIS A 616 16.80 -9.64 -36.32
CA HIS A 616 16.46 -10.09 -37.67
C HIS A 616 15.44 -11.25 -37.65
N ALA A 617 15.59 -12.22 -36.74
CA ALA A 617 14.60 -13.29 -36.57
C ALA A 617 13.25 -12.77 -36.06
N LYS A 618 13.26 -11.82 -35.10
CA LYS A 618 12.04 -11.18 -34.60
C LYS A 618 11.28 -10.40 -35.68
N LEU A 619 11.98 -9.75 -36.62
CA LEU A 619 11.35 -9.09 -37.77
C LEU A 619 10.61 -10.10 -38.67
N HIS A 620 11.21 -11.25 -38.98
CA HIS A 620 10.53 -12.32 -39.72
C HIS A 620 9.32 -12.87 -38.97
N SER A 621 9.46 -13.12 -37.66
CA SER A 621 8.34 -13.57 -36.82
C SER A 621 7.21 -12.54 -36.80
N THR A 622 7.55 -11.26 -36.68
CA THR A 622 6.59 -10.15 -36.71
C THR A 622 5.88 -10.04 -38.05
N ARG A 623 6.61 -10.15 -39.17
CA ARG A 623 6.03 -10.22 -40.51
C ARG A 623 5.05 -11.38 -40.63
N GLY A 624 5.42 -12.56 -40.13
CA GLY A 624 4.54 -13.73 -40.09
C GLY A 624 3.23 -13.46 -39.34
N GLN A 625 3.29 -12.77 -38.21
CA GLN A 625 2.09 -12.38 -37.45
C GLN A 625 1.20 -11.41 -38.24
N LEU A 626 1.77 -10.35 -38.84
CA LEU A 626 1.00 -9.40 -39.66
C LEU A 626 0.29 -10.10 -40.82
N LEU A 627 0.99 -10.98 -41.54
CA LEU A 627 0.41 -11.81 -42.60
C LEU A 627 -0.72 -12.70 -42.08
N ALA A 628 -0.52 -13.34 -40.92
CA ALA A 628 -1.53 -14.21 -40.31
C ALA A 628 -2.78 -13.44 -39.87
N PHE A 629 -2.63 -12.22 -39.33
CA PHE A 629 -3.75 -11.34 -39.00
C PHE A 629 -4.57 -10.95 -40.24
N ARG A 630 -3.91 -10.76 -41.39
CA ARG A 630 -4.55 -10.48 -42.69
C ARG A 630 -5.15 -11.73 -43.35
N GLY A 631 -4.96 -12.92 -42.77
CA GLY A 631 -5.45 -14.19 -43.30
C GLY A 631 -4.56 -14.82 -44.37
N GLU A 632 -3.35 -14.30 -44.57
CA GLU A 632 -2.36 -14.79 -45.53
C GLU A 632 -1.52 -15.94 -44.94
N PHE A 633 -2.18 -17.03 -44.55
CA PHE A 633 -1.58 -18.07 -43.70
C PHE A 633 -0.36 -18.78 -44.32
N ALA A 634 -0.35 -19.01 -45.64
CA ALA A 634 0.79 -19.65 -46.31
C ALA A 634 2.06 -18.79 -46.21
N GLN A 635 1.97 -17.51 -46.55
CA GLN A 635 3.09 -16.56 -46.45
C GLN A 635 3.51 -16.31 -44.99
N ALA A 636 2.54 -16.34 -44.07
CA ALA A 636 2.83 -16.25 -42.64
C ALA A 636 3.71 -17.43 -42.18
N VAL A 637 3.35 -18.66 -42.56
CA VAL A 637 4.13 -19.86 -42.26
C VAL A 637 5.55 -19.77 -42.83
N GLU A 638 5.70 -19.35 -44.08
CA GLU A 638 7.03 -19.14 -44.69
C GLU A 638 7.88 -18.14 -43.89
N SER A 639 7.28 -17.03 -43.45
CA SER A 639 7.97 -16.02 -42.63
C SER A 639 8.36 -16.56 -41.25
N PHE A 640 7.50 -17.35 -40.61
CA PHE A 640 7.82 -17.99 -39.34
C PHE A 640 8.94 -19.04 -39.48
N GLU A 641 8.96 -19.80 -40.56
CA GLU A 641 10.03 -20.77 -40.86
C GLU A 641 11.38 -20.07 -41.06
N GLN A 642 11.40 -18.92 -41.75
CA GLN A 642 12.58 -18.06 -41.84
C GLN A 642 13.04 -17.58 -40.46
N ALA A 643 12.11 -17.14 -39.59
CA ALA A 643 12.46 -16.74 -38.22
C ALA A 643 13.10 -17.88 -37.42
N ILE A 644 12.53 -19.09 -37.47
CA ILE A 644 13.06 -20.28 -36.79
C ILE A 644 14.46 -20.64 -37.31
N ALA A 645 14.68 -20.58 -38.62
CA ALA A 645 15.99 -20.82 -39.22
C ALA A 645 17.06 -19.84 -38.71
N VAL A 646 16.69 -18.56 -38.53
CA VAL A 646 17.60 -17.56 -37.96
C VAL A 646 17.81 -17.76 -36.46
N PHE A 647 16.76 -18.02 -35.67
CA PHE A 647 16.89 -18.30 -34.23
C PHE A 647 17.80 -19.51 -33.94
N THR A 648 17.79 -20.52 -34.80
CA THR A 648 18.63 -21.73 -34.65
C THR A 648 20.13 -21.41 -34.68
N ARG A 649 20.52 -20.26 -35.23
CA ARG A 649 21.92 -19.80 -35.31
C ARG A 649 22.37 -19.03 -34.05
N LEU A 650 21.47 -18.77 -33.10
CA LEU A 650 21.84 -18.12 -31.84
C LEU A 650 22.78 -19.01 -31.03
N SER A 651 23.78 -18.39 -30.39
CA SER A 651 24.74 -19.08 -29.53
C SER A 651 24.11 -19.50 -28.20
N ASP A 652 23.24 -18.66 -27.64
CA ASP A 652 22.46 -18.96 -26.44
C ASP A 652 21.32 -19.93 -26.78
N GLN A 653 21.50 -21.19 -26.37
CA GLN A 653 20.57 -22.27 -26.69
C GLN A 653 19.25 -22.15 -25.93
N GLU A 654 19.24 -21.57 -24.72
CA GLU A 654 18.02 -21.38 -23.94
C GLU A 654 17.16 -20.28 -24.57
N LEU A 655 17.78 -19.17 -24.96
CA LEU A 655 17.11 -18.11 -25.72
C LEU A 655 16.59 -18.65 -27.06
N ALA A 656 17.40 -19.40 -27.81
CA ALA A 656 17.00 -20.00 -29.07
C ALA A 656 15.78 -20.91 -28.89
N ALA A 657 15.80 -21.82 -27.91
CA ALA A 657 14.72 -22.74 -27.62
C ALA A 657 13.41 -21.99 -27.28
N ARG A 658 13.50 -20.92 -26.48
CA ARG A 658 12.34 -20.10 -26.10
C ARG A 658 11.69 -19.42 -27.31
N GLU A 659 12.48 -18.70 -28.10
CA GLU A 659 11.98 -17.95 -29.26
C GLU A 659 11.45 -18.89 -30.37
N ILE A 660 12.12 -20.03 -30.58
CA ILE A 660 11.64 -21.10 -31.49
C ILE A 660 10.34 -21.70 -30.98
N GLY A 661 10.24 -21.99 -29.68
CA GLY A 661 9.04 -22.53 -29.05
C GLY A 661 7.83 -21.64 -29.30
N GLN A 662 7.97 -20.34 -28.98
CA GLN A 662 6.93 -19.34 -29.22
C GLN A 662 6.56 -19.22 -30.70
N THR A 663 7.56 -19.16 -31.60
CA THR A 663 7.31 -19.04 -33.04
C THR A 663 6.63 -20.29 -33.62
N ARG A 664 6.92 -21.49 -33.10
CA ARG A 664 6.21 -22.72 -33.47
C ARG A 664 4.74 -22.69 -33.05
N THR A 665 4.42 -22.10 -31.89
CA THR A 665 3.02 -21.89 -31.50
C THR A 665 2.30 -20.99 -32.51
N TYR A 666 2.94 -19.92 -33.00
CA TYR A 666 2.39 -19.07 -34.07
C TYR A 666 2.18 -19.81 -35.40
N VAL A 667 3.11 -20.68 -35.81
CA VAL A 667 2.92 -21.56 -36.97
C VAL A 667 1.67 -22.42 -36.81
N LEU A 668 1.47 -23.02 -35.63
CA LEU A 668 0.32 -23.87 -35.36
C LEU A 668 -1.00 -23.07 -35.33
N PHE A 669 -1.00 -21.84 -34.81
CA PHE A 669 -2.17 -20.95 -34.92
C PHE A 669 -2.50 -20.61 -36.38
N ALA A 670 -1.50 -20.36 -37.23
CA ALA A 670 -1.73 -20.07 -38.64
C ALA A 670 -2.32 -21.29 -39.35
N ARG A 671 -1.75 -22.49 -39.11
CA ARG A 671 -2.24 -23.76 -39.65
C ARG A 671 -3.65 -24.12 -39.18
N LEU A 672 -3.97 -23.89 -37.90
CA LEU A 672 -5.32 -24.09 -37.35
C LEU A 672 -6.37 -23.21 -38.04
N ASN A 673 -5.96 -22.04 -38.52
CA ASN A 673 -6.83 -21.07 -39.18
C ASN A 673 -6.88 -21.20 -40.71
N ASP A 674 -5.94 -21.91 -41.30
CA ASP A 674 -5.85 -22.12 -42.74
C ASP A 674 -6.85 -23.20 -43.19
N PRO A 675 -7.86 -22.85 -44.01
CA PRO A 675 -8.83 -23.83 -44.50
C PRO A 675 -8.22 -24.91 -45.39
N THR A 676 -7.00 -24.71 -45.91
CA THR A 676 -6.29 -25.69 -46.74
C THR A 676 -5.52 -26.73 -45.92
N THR A 677 -5.35 -26.51 -44.61
CA THR A 677 -4.66 -27.46 -43.74
C THR A 677 -5.58 -28.61 -43.34
N ALA A 678 -5.24 -29.83 -43.75
CA ALA A 678 -5.94 -31.05 -43.31
C ALA A 678 -5.72 -31.30 -41.81
N PHE A 679 -6.76 -31.80 -41.13
CA PHE A 679 -6.77 -32.06 -39.69
C PHE A 679 -5.60 -32.97 -39.25
N GLU A 680 -5.33 -34.03 -40.00
CA GLU A 680 -4.32 -35.05 -39.70
C GLU A 680 -2.91 -34.46 -39.74
N SER A 681 -2.66 -33.55 -40.69
CA SER A 681 -1.40 -32.83 -40.81
C SER A 681 -1.21 -31.86 -39.65
N PHE A 682 -2.27 -31.12 -39.29
CA PHE A 682 -2.27 -30.22 -38.14
C PHE A 682 -2.04 -30.99 -36.83
N LYS A 683 -2.82 -32.05 -36.59
CA LYS A 683 -2.78 -32.88 -35.38
C LYS A 683 -1.40 -33.50 -35.17
N LYS A 684 -0.79 -34.05 -36.22
CA LYS A 684 0.56 -34.60 -36.16
C LYS A 684 1.58 -33.56 -35.69
N GLN A 685 1.52 -32.34 -36.23
CA GLN A 685 2.44 -31.26 -35.85
C GLN A 685 2.17 -30.75 -34.43
N LEU A 686 0.89 -30.64 -34.05
CA LEU A 686 0.47 -30.27 -32.70
C LEU A 686 1.01 -31.28 -31.67
N ASP A 687 0.80 -32.57 -31.90
CA ASP A 687 1.28 -33.63 -31.00
C ASP A 687 2.80 -33.64 -30.89
N GLN A 688 3.52 -33.51 -32.01
CA GLN A 688 4.98 -33.42 -32.01
C GLN A 688 5.49 -32.23 -31.20
N HIS A 689 4.88 -31.06 -31.38
CA HIS A 689 5.25 -29.86 -30.63
C HIS A 689 4.99 -30.03 -29.14
N LEU A 690 3.78 -30.46 -28.76
CA LEU A 690 3.38 -30.61 -27.36
C LEU A 690 4.13 -31.74 -26.65
N SER A 691 4.37 -32.86 -27.31
CA SER A 691 5.21 -33.94 -26.78
C SER A 691 6.65 -33.47 -26.52
N SER A 692 7.21 -32.64 -27.41
CA SER A 692 8.54 -32.05 -27.21
C SER A 692 8.55 -31.07 -26.03
N VAL A 693 7.48 -30.30 -25.85
CA VAL A 693 7.35 -29.30 -24.79
C VAL A 693 7.19 -29.96 -23.41
N PHE A 694 6.35 -30.99 -23.31
CA PHE A 694 6.07 -31.68 -22.04
C PHE A 694 6.98 -32.87 -21.76
N GLY A 695 7.81 -33.29 -22.72
CA GLY A 695 8.60 -34.51 -22.62
C GLY A 695 7.73 -35.76 -22.41
N CYS A 696 6.54 -35.82 -23.03
CA CYS A 696 5.57 -36.88 -22.81
C CYS A 696 4.97 -37.45 -24.10
N SER A 697 4.35 -38.63 -24.01
CA SER A 697 3.58 -39.20 -25.12
C SER A 697 2.27 -38.43 -25.36
N PRO A 698 1.68 -38.48 -26.57
CA PRO A 698 0.50 -37.70 -26.91
C PRO A 698 -0.71 -37.92 -25.99
N GLU A 699 -0.87 -39.12 -25.45
CA GLU A 699 -2.01 -39.49 -24.60
C GLU A 699 -1.99 -38.76 -23.24
N ARG A 700 -0.82 -38.27 -22.81
CA ARG A 700 -0.65 -37.51 -21.56
C ARG A 700 -0.85 -36.00 -21.75
N ILE A 701 -0.86 -35.51 -22.99
CA ILE A 701 -1.00 -34.07 -23.30
C ILE A 701 -2.23 -33.44 -22.63
N PRO A 702 -3.46 -34.01 -22.70
CA PRO A 702 -4.64 -33.35 -22.12
C PRO A 702 -4.47 -33.08 -20.61
N SER A 703 -3.95 -34.07 -19.87
CA SER A 703 -3.71 -33.93 -18.43
C SER A 703 -2.59 -32.94 -18.10
N ASN A 704 -1.52 -32.91 -18.90
CA ASN A 704 -0.40 -32.00 -18.67
C ASN A 704 -0.75 -30.55 -19.01
N ILE A 705 -1.52 -30.31 -20.08
CA ILE A 705 -2.05 -28.98 -20.41
C ILE A 705 -2.96 -28.49 -19.28
N ALA A 706 -3.84 -29.35 -18.76
CA ALA A 706 -4.75 -29.00 -17.67
C ALA A 706 -4.02 -28.48 -16.42
N SER A 707 -2.88 -29.08 -16.06
CA SER A 707 -2.08 -28.69 -14.88
C SER A 707 -0.90 -27.75 -15.19
N SER A 708 -0.80 -27.22 -16.41
CA SER A 708 0.33 -26.37 -16.80
C SER A 708 0.20 -24.94 -16.27
N ASP A 709 1.33 -24.32 -15.93
CA ASP A 709 1.37 -22.97 -15.34
C ASP A 709 1.23 -21.84 -16.39
N SER A 710 1.31 -20.59 -15.91
CA SER A 710 1.15 -19.38 -16.73
C SER A 710 2.24 -19.20 -17.82
N SER A 711 3.40 -19.84 -17.70
CA SER A 711 4.43 -19.83 -18.75
C SER A 711 3.94 -20.51 -20.04
N MET A 712 2.99 -21.44 -19.91
CA MET A 712 2.44 -22.26 -20.98
C MET A 712 1.10 -21.74 -21.54
N ARG A 713 0.63 -20.57 -21.11
CA ARG A 713 -0.72 -20.05 -21.42
C ARG A 713 -1.07 -20.00 -22.92
N TYR A 714 -0.16 -19.59 -23.80
CA TYR A 714 -0.43 -19.58 -25.25
C TYR A 714 -0.56 -21.00 -25.83
N THR A 715 0.19 -21.95 -25.27
CA THR A 715 0.08 -23.38 -25.61
C THR A 715 -1.27 -23.94 -25.14
N GLN A 716 -1.73 -23.54 -23.95
CA GLN A 716 -3.07 -23.90 -23.46
C GLN A 716 -4.17 -23.33 -24.37
N GLN A 717 -4.07 -22.04 -24.74
CA GLN A 717 -5.01 -21.38 -25.66
C GLN A 717 -5.07 -22.13 -27.00
N LEU A 718 -3.93 -22.43 -27.62
CA LEU A 718 -3.85 -23.17 -28.88
C LEU A 718 -4.55 -24.52 -28.78
N TYR A 719 -4.27 -25.29 -27.72
CA TYR A 719 -4.84 -26.61 -27.52
C TYR A 719 -6.35 -26.57 -27.33
N LEU A 720 -6.83 -25.70 -26.44
CA LEU A 720 -8.26 -25.50 -26.17
C LEU A 720 -9.02 -25.07 -27.42
N ARG A 721 -8.46 -24.15 -28.20
CA ARG A 721 -9.03 -23.71 -29.48
C ARG A 721 -9.12 -24.87 -30.47
N ALA A 722 -8.13 -25.76 -30.52
CA ALA A 722 -8.18 -26.97 -31.35
C ALA A 722 -9.30 -27.92 -30.92
N LEU A 723 -9.49 -28.14 -29.61
CA LEU A 723 -10.58 -28.97 -29.08
C LEU A 723 -11.98 -28.42 -29.45
N VAL A 724 -12.14 -27.10 -29.48
CA VAL A 724 -13.38 -26.45 -29.91
C VAL A 724 -13.55 -26.52 -31.43
N ARG A 725 -12.46 -26.39 -32.20
CA ARG A 725 -12.47 -26.43 -33.67
C ARG A 725 -12.77 -27.82 -34.24
N TYR A 726 -12.20 -28.87 -33.64
CA TYR A 726 -12.28 -30.27 -34.10
C TYR A 726 -12.98 -31.16 -33.05
N PRO A 727 -14.28 -30.92 -32.80
CA PRO A 727 -15.04 -31.54 -31.72
C PRO A 727 -15.17 -33.06 -31.86
N SER A 728 -15.29 -33.55 -33.09
CA SER A 728 -15.50 -34.96 -33.40
C SER A 728 -14.18 -35.70 -33.50
N GLU A 729 -13.19 -35.08 -34.15
CA GLU A 729 -11.89 -35.67 -34.43
C GLU A 729 -11.00 -35.71 -33.18
N MET A 730 -11.19 -34.79 -32.22
CA MET A 730 -10.48 -34.76 -30.92
C MET A 730 -11.39 -35.15 -29.74
N ALA A 731 -12.40 -35.99 -29.97
CA ALA A 731 -13.38 -36.34 -28.93
C ALA A 731 -12.73 -36.99 -27.69
N ALA A 732 -11.74 -37.87 -27.87
CA ALA A 732 -11.04 -38.53 -26.77
C ALA A 732 -10.21 -37.53 -25.94
N GLU A 733 -9.48 -36.64 -26.61
CA GLU A 733 -8.71 -35.58 -25.95
C GLU A 733 -9.61 -34.60 -25.18
N ARG A 734 -10.78 -34.27 -25.74
CA ARG A 734 -11.80 -33.44 -25.07
C ARG A 734 -12.26 -34.06 -23.76
N GLU A 735 -12.59 -35.35 -23.78
CA GLU A 735 -13.01 -36.09 -22.59
C GLU A 735 -11.90 -36.12 -21.53
N LEU A 736 -10.67 -36.47 -21.92
CA LEU A 736 -9.52 -36.51 -21.02
C LEU A 736 -9.21 -35.14 -20.40
N TYR A 737 -9.35 -34.06 -21.17
CA TYR A 737 -9.13 -32.71 -20.68
C TYR A 737 -10.20 -32.27 -19.66
N LEU A 738 -11.48 -32.54 -19.96
CA LEU A 738 -12.60 -32.25 -19.06
C LEU A 738 -12.54 -33.08 -17.77
N ASN A 739 -12.13 -34.36 -17.85
CA ASN A 739 -11.90 -35.19 -16.67
C ASN A 739 -10.77 -34.67 -15.77
N ALA A 740 -9.89 -33.81 -16.29
CA ALA A 740 -8.83 -33.15 -15.54
C ALA A 740 -9.22 -31.78 -14.99
N GLN A 741 -10.50 -31.39 -15.01
CA GLN A 741 -10.98 -30.07 -14.60
C GLN A 741 -10.50 -29.62 -13.22
N GLY A 742 -10.46 -30.51 -12.23
CA GLY A 742 -10.00 -30.17 -10.88
C GLY A 742 -8.50 -29.78 -10.78
N ARG A 743 -7.75 -29.86 -11.88
CA ARG A 743 -6.33 -29.47 -11.97
C ARG A 743 -6.11 -28.20 -12.78
N TRP A 744 -7.17 -27.61 -13.36
CA TRP A 744 -7.08 -26.42 -14.18
C TRP A 744 -6.41 -25.28 -13.42
N GLN A 745 -5.36 -24.74 -14.02
CA GLN A 745 -4.75 -23.50 -13.58
C GLN A 745 -5.50 -22.30 -14.14
N GLU A 746 -5.37 -21.15 -13.48
CA GLU A 746 -5.97 -19.86 -13.84
C GLU A 746 -4.90 -18.76 -13.77
N GLY A 747 -5.20 -17.61 -14.35
CA GLY A 747 -4.37 -16.41 -14.28
C GLY A 747 -5.11 -15.19 -14.82
N GLU A 748 -4.46 -14.03 -14.74
CA GLU A 748 -5.12 -12.73 -14.93
C GLU A 748 -4.79 -12.09 -16.29
N ASP A 749 -3.59 -12.33 -16.83
CA ASP A 749 -3.14 -11.73 -18.09
C ASP A 749 -3.67 -12.41 -19.36
N HIS A 750 -3.61 -11.71 -20.49
CA HIS A 750 -3.82 -12.32 -21.80
C HIS A 750 -2.87 -13.52 -22.05
N PRO A 751 -3.36 -14.69 -22.56
CA PRO A 751 -4.69 -14.97 -23.10
C PRO A 751 -5.63 -15.73 -22.14
N TRP A 752 -5.49 -15.60 -20.81
CA TRP A 752 -6.36 -16.30 -19.84
C TRP A 752 -7.86 -16.10 -20.05
N PRO A 753 -8.36 -14.90 -20.40
CA PRO A 753 -9.78 -14.74 -20.75
C PRO A 753 -10.25 -15.68 -21.87
N LEU A 754 -9.42 -15.91 -22.89
CA LEU A 754 -9.74 -16.81 -24.00
C LEU A 754 -9.72 -18.28 -23.55
N ILE A 755 -8.76 -18.67 -22.73
CA ILE A 755 -8.68 -20.02 -22.13
C ILE A 755 -9.96 -20.32 -21.33
N LEU A 756 -10.36 -19.40 -20.47
CA LEU A 756 -11.58 -19.52 -19.66
C LEU A 756 -12.84 -19.59 -20.55
N ALA A 757 -12.94 -18.76 -21.59
CA ALA A 757 -14.05 -18.80 -22.52
C ALA A 757 -14.12 -20.13 -23.31
N TYR A 758 -12.99 -20.70 -23.73
CA TYR A 758 -12.98 -22.02 -24.38
C TYR A 758 -13.35 -23.15 -23.42
N ARG A 759 -12.90 -23.09 -22.17
CA ARG A 759 -13.34 -24.04 -21.13
C ARG A 759 -14.84 -23.92 -20.89
N ALA A 760 -15.38 -22.70 -20.81
CA ALA A 760 -16.81 -22.47 -20.70
C ALA A 760 -17.59 -23.07 -21.88
N TRP A 761 -17.10 -22.89 -23.11
CA TRP A 761 -17.69 -23.50 -24.30
C TRP A 761 -17.69 -25.04 -24.18
N LEU A 762 -16.55 -25.66 -23.88
CA LEU A 762 -16.44 -27.12 -23.73
C LEU A 762 -17.39 -27.66 -22.65
N LEU A 763 -17.51 -26.97 -21.50
CA LEU A 763 -18.41 -27.35 -20.41
C LEU A 763 -19.88 -27.21 -20.78
N ALA A 764 -20.25 -26.14 -21.49
CA ALA A 764 -21.63 -25.94 -21.95
C ALA A 764 -22.06 -27.07 -22.90
N GLU A 765 -21.16 -27.50 -23.79
CA GLU A 765 -21.39 -28.64 -24.69
C GLU A 765 -21.42 -29.99 -23.96
N ALA A 766 -20.70 -30.12 -22.85
CA ALA A 766 -20.75 -31.27 -21.95
C ALA A 766 -21.98 -31.25 -20.99
N GLY A 767 -22.82 -30.22 -21.05
CA GLY A 767 -24.02 -30.07 -20.21
C GLY A 767 -23.80 -29.43 -18.85
N ASN A 768 -22.56 -29.04 -18.49
CA ASN A 768 -22.24 -28.35 -17.22
C ASN A 768 -22.37 -26.83 -17.36
N ARG A 769 -23.60 -26.36 -17.54
CA ARG A 769 -23.90 -24.93 -17.74
C ARG A 769 -23.61 -24.01 -16.55
N PRO A 770 -23.84 -24.41 -15.28
CA PRO A 770 -23.52 -23.54 -14.14
C PRO A 770 -22.05 -23.15 -14.11
N GLN A 771 -21.16 -24.11 -14.29
CA GLN A 771 -19.73 -23.83 -14.29
C GLN A 771 -19.27 -23.11 -15.56
N ALA A 772 -19.88 -23.40 -16.72
CA ALA A 772 -19.63 -22.63 -17.92
C ALA A 772 -19.96 -21.13 -17.73
N SER A 773 -21.05 -20.83 -17.03
CA SER A 773 -21.46 -19.47 -16.66
C SER A 773 -20.45 -18.79 -15.75
N GLU A 774 -19.91 -19.49 -14.75
CA GLU A 774 -18.87 -18.94 -13.85
C GLU A 774 -17.60 -18.58 -14.61
N LEU A 775 -17.06 -19.51 -15.42
CA LEU A 775 -15.82 -19.28 -16.16
C LEU A 775 -15.96 -18.19 -17.23
N LEU A 776 -17.11 -18.12 -17.91
CA LEU A 776 -17.36 -17.06 -18.89
C LEU A 776 -17.44 -15.69 -18.22
N GLN A 777 -18.10 -15.58 -17.07
CA GLN A 777 -18.16 -14.33 -16.31
C GLN A 777 -16.78 -13.89 -15.85
N GLN A 778 -15.98 -14.83 -15.34
CA GLN A 778 -14.59 -14.56 -14.97
C GLN A 778 -13.78 -14.09 -16.19
N ALA A 779 -13.94 -14.72 -17.36
CA ALA A 779 -13.28 -14.31 -18.58
C ALA A 779 -13.60 -12.86 -18.99
N ILE A 780 -14.88 -12.48 -18.92
CA ILE A 780 -15.33 -11.11 -19.25
C ILE A 780 -14.81 -10.12 -18.21
N HIS A 781 -14.88 -10.48 -16.93
CA HIS A 781 -14.42 -9.63 -15.83
C HIS A 781 -12.92 -9.31 -15.94
N LEU A 782 -12.07 -10.31 -16.19
CA LEU A 782 -10.63 -10.11 -16.41
C LEU A 782 -10.34 -9.15 -17.57
N CYS A 783 -11.16 -9.19 -18.62
CA CYS A 783 -11.05 -8.24 -19.74
C CYS A 783 -11.47 -6.81 -19.38
N ASP A 784 -12.38 -6.64 -18.41
CA ASP A 784 -12.92 -5.34 -17.99
C ASP A 784 -12.04 -4.66 -16.92
N GLU A 785 -11.40 -5.44 -16.04
CA GLU A 785 -10.57 -4.91 -14.95
C GLU A 785 -9.29 -4.24 -15.46
N ILE A 786 -8.69 -4.77 -16.52
CA ILE A 786 -7.47 -4.22 -17.09
C ILE A 786 -7.84 -3.07 -18.04
N PRO A 787 -7.29 -1.84 -17.86
CA PRO A 787 -7.60 -0.69 -18.71
C PRO A 787 -6.91 -0.79 -20.08
N HIS A 788 -7.19 -1.86 -20.83
CA HIS A 788 -6.58 -2.21 -22.10
C HIS A 788 -7.65 -2.36 -23.18
N SER A 789 -7.66 -1.45 -24.15
CA SER A 789 -8.75 -1.37 -25.15
C SER A 789 -8.94 -2.67 -25.93
N THR A 790 -7.85 -3.34 -26.33
CA THR A 790 -7.94 -4.64 -27.02
C THR A 790 -8.53 -5.75 -26.13
N LEU A 791 -8.27 -5.75 -24.82
CA LEU A 791 -8.88 -6.71 -23.90
C LEU A 791 -10.35 -6.41 -23.67
N LYS A 792 -10.73 -5.14 -23.52
CA LYS A 792 -12.14 -4.73 -23.52
C LYS A 792 -12.87 -5.17 -24.79
N TRP A 793 -12.21 -5.07 -25.96
CA TRP A 793 -12.74 -5.61 -27.21
C TRP A 793 -12.92 -7.13 -27.16
N ILE A 794 -11.91 -7.88 -26.70
CA ILE A 794 -12.01 -9.32 -26.48
C ILE A 794 -13.18 -9.65 -25.54
N GLY A 795 -13.32 -8.94 -24.42
CA GLY A 795 -14.43 -9.08 -23.48
C GLY A 795 -15.81 -8.91 -24.13
N CYS A 796 -15.97 -7.89 -25.00
CA CYS A 796 -17.21 -7.70 -25.76
C CYS A 796 -17.50 -8.86 -26.71
N VAL A 797 -16.48 -9.37 -27.41
CA VAL A 797 -16.62 -10.53 -28.30
C VAL A 797 -16.98 -11.79 -27.49
N LEU A 798 -16.36 -12.00 -26.33
CA LEU A 798 -16.63 -13.15 -25.46
C LEU A 798 -18.04 -13.11 -24.87
N GLN A 799 -18.52 -11.93 -24.45
CA GLN A 799 -19.88 -11.75 -23.96
C GLN A 799 -20.92 -11.98 -25.07
N ALA A 800 -20.63 -11.52 -26.30
CA ALA A 800 -21.46 -11.82 -27.46
C ALA A 800 -21.48 -13.33 -27.77
N LEU A 801 -20.31 -13.99 -27.75
CA LEU A 801 -20.19 -15.44 -27.95
C LEU A 801 -21.01 -16.21 -26.92
N GLY A 802 -20.89 -15.88 -25.63
CA GLY A 802 -21.63 -16.53 -24.55
C GLY A 802 -23.14 -16.43 -24.72
N SER A 803 -23.62 -15.26 -25.14
CA SER A 803 -25.03 -15.03 -25.46
C SER A 803 -25.52 -15.94 -26.61
N ARG A 804 -24.68 -16.18 -27.63
CA ARG A 804 -25.00 -17.10 -28.73
C ARG A 804 -24.89 -18.58 -28.34
N LEU A 805 -24.03 -18.92 -27.37
CA LEU A 805 -23.89 -20.27 -26.81
C LEU A 805 -24.91 -20.59 -25.71
N ASP A 806 -25.80 -19.63 -25.38
CA ASP A 806 -26.78 -19.76 -24.31
C ASP A 806 -26.13 -20.03 -22.93
N ILE A 807 -25.00 -19.37 -22.69
CA ILE A 807 -24.28 -19.37 -21.41
C ILE A 807 -24.59 -18.04 -20.71
N ALA A 808 -25.21 -18.11 -19.53
CA ALA A 808 -25.58 -16.94 -18.78
C ALA A 808 -24.34 -16.18 -18.26
N ALA A 809 -24.41 -14.84 -18.23
CA ALA A 809 -23.42 -13.97 -17.61
C ALA A 809 -24.11 -12.81 -16.86
N PRO A 810 -24.88 -13.11 -15.80
CA PRO A 810 -25.83 -12.17 -15.18
C PRO A 810 -25.20 -10.96 -14.49
N TYR A 811 -23.92 -11.03 -14.10
CA TYR A 811 -23.24 -9.93 -13.40
C TYR A 811 -22.41 -9.03 -14.34
N CYS A 812 -22.42 -9.28 -15.65
CA CYS A 812 -21.69 -8.46 -16.62
C CYS A 812 -22.53 -7.24 -17.04
N GLU A 813 -21.87 -6.09 -17.20
CA GLU A 813 -22.51 -4.89 -17.74
C GLU A 813 -23.04 -5.11 -19.18
N PRO A 814 -24.11 -4.41 -19.60
CA PRO A 814 -24.65 -4.55 -20.96
C PRO A 814 -23.67 -4.14 -22.07
N LEU A 815 -23.63 -4.91 -23.16
CA LEU A 815 -22.75 -4.69 -24.31
C LEU A 815 -22.88 -3.32 -24.99
N ASN A 816 -24.10 -2.78 -25.09
CA ASN A 816 -24.37 -1.57 -25.89
C ASN A 816 -23.52 -0.37 -25.44
N GLY A 817 -23.34 -0.18 -24.13
CA GLY A 817 -22.52 0.91 -23.58
C GLY A 817 -21.04 0.73 -23.93
N LYS A 818 -20.52 -0.49 -23.75
CA LYS A 818 -19.12 -0.84 -24.02
C LYS A 818 -18.76 -0.71 -25.49
N MET A 819 -19.63 -1.18 -26.38
CA MET A 819 -19.42 -1.09 -27.83
C MET A 819 -19.30 0.36 -28.30
N ALA A 820 -20.13 1.28 -27.78
CA ALA A 820 -20.08 2.70 -28.13
C ALA A 820 -18.80 3.42 -27.63
N GLU A 821 -18.25 3.00 -26.49
CA GLU A 821 -16.94 3.46 -26.02
C GLU A 821 -15.82 2.96 -26.93
N LEU A 822 -15.82 1.66 -27.25
CA LEU A 822 -14.79 1.03 -28.07
C LEU A 822 -14.79 1.51 -29.52
N GLN A 823 -15.91 1.94 -30.06
CA GLN A 823 -15.94 2.51 -31.41
C GLN A 823 -15.16 3.82 -31.51
N ARG A 824 -15.03 4.55 -30.39
CA ARG A 824 -14.17 5.74 -30.29
C ARG A 824 -12.72 5.37 -29.95
N ALA A 825 -12.52 4.42 -29.03
CA ALA A 825 -11.18 4.05 -28.54
C ALA A 825 -10.39 3.12 -29.50
N LEU A 826 -11.08 2.27 -30.25
CA LEU A 826 -10.54 1.30 -31.22
C LEU A 826 -11.34 1.35 -32.54
N PRO A 827 -11.20 2.43 -33.32
CA PRO A 827 -11.94 2.56 -34.59
C PRO A 827 -11.56 1.49 -35.61
N GLY A 828 -10.32 0.96 -35.56
CA GLY A 828 -9.84 -0.10 -36.46
C GLY A 828 -10.37 -1.50 -36.13
N ALA A 829 -10.98 -1.71 -34.95
CA ALA A 829 -11.53 -3.01 -34.60
C ALA A 829 -12.71 -3.39 -35.52
N PRO A 830 -12.97 -4.68 -35.77
CA PRO A 830 -14.00 -5.13 -36.71
C PRO A 830 -15.42 -5.05 -36.10
N HIS A 831 -15.90 -3.83 -35.82
CA HIS A 831 -17.21 -3.52 -35.23
C HIS A 831 -18.39 -4.21 -35.94
N GLN A 832 -18.39 -4.18 -37.28
CA GLN A 832 -19.42 -4.86 -38.07
C GLN A 832 -19.42 -6.39 -37.90
N ALA A 833 -18.27 -7.00 -37.61
CA ALA A 833 -18.20 -8.44 -37.36
C ALA A 833 -18.82 -8.80 -36.00
N LEU A 834 -18.62 -7.95 -34.98
CA LEU A 834 -19.23 -8.12 -33.66
C LEU A 834 -20.75 -7.97 -33.73
N GLU A 835 -21.26 -7.00 -34.49
CA GLU A 835 -22.69 -6.86 -34.75
C GLU A 835 -23.28 -8.11 -35.43
N LYS A 836 -22.57 -8.66 -36.42
CA LYS A 836 -22.96 -9.91 -37.08
C LYS A 836 -22.92 -11.10 -36.13
N LEU A 837 -21.97 -11.18 -35.21
CA LEU A 837 -21.91 -12.24 -34.19
C LEU A 837 -23.15 -12.20 -33.28
N LEU A 838 -23.61 -11.01 -32.90
CA LEU A 838 -24.80 -10.84 -32.05
C LEU A 838 -26.11 -11.30 -32.73
N GLN A 839 -26.20 -11.14 -34.06
CA GLN A 839 -27.44 -11.39 -34.82
C GLN A 839 -27.42 -12.69 -35.64
N GLY A 840 -26.24 -13.25 -35.90
CA GLY A 840 -26.05 -14.39 -36.81
C GLY A 840 -26.44 -15.73 -36.22
N GLU A 841 -26.44 -16.80 -37.03
CA GLU A 841 -26.78 -18.16 -36.60
C GLU A 841 -25.86 -18.70 -35.50
N ALA A 842 -26.43 -19.42 -34.53
CA ALA A 842 -25.69 -20.01 -33.40
C ALA A 842 -25.06 -21.38 -33.71
N SER A 843 -24.83 -21.72 -34.99
CA SER A 843 -24.17 -22.99 -35.32
C SER A 843 -22.66 -22.88 -35.12
N ARG A 844 -22.01 -23.94 -34.61
CA ARG A 844 -20.56 -23.95 -34.32
C ARG A 844 -19.70 -23.45 -35.50
N PRO A 845 -19.91 -23.87 -36.77
CA PRO A 845 -19.13 -23.36 -37.89
C PRO A 845 -19.29 -21.85 -38.12
N GLN A 846 -20.51 -21.31 -37.93
CA GLN A 846 -20.78 -19.88 -38.07
C GLN A 846 -20.20 -19.08 -36.90
N LEU A 847 -20.30 -19.59 -35.67
CA LEU A 847 -19.68 -18.97 -34.49
C LEU A 847 -18.16 -18.91 -34.63
N LEU A 848 -17.51 -20.00 -35.04
CA LEU A 848 -16.07 -20.01 -35.29
C LEU A 848 -15.66 -19.05 -36.41
N LYS A 849 -16.46 -18.94 -37.47
CA LYS A 849 -16.23 -18.00 -38.55
C LYS A 849 -16.36 -16.54 -38.07
N ALA A 850 -17.41 -16.23 -37.31
CA ALA A 850 -17.65 -14.91 -36.76
C ALA A 850 -16.58 -14.51 -35.73
N LEU A 851 -16.17 -15.44 -34.85
CA LEU A 851 -15.07 -15.22 -33.92
C LEU A 851 -13.76 -14.92 -34.66
N LYS A 852 -13.42 -15.67 -35.71
CA LYS A 852 -12.22 -15.40 -36.53
C LYS A 852 -12.25 -14.01 -37.17
N GLN A 853 -13.43 -13.49 -37.50
CA GLN A 853 -13.59 -12.14 -38.04
C GLN A 853 -13.48 -11.06 -36.95
N CYS A 854 -13.92 -11.35 -35.73
CA CYS A 854 -13.83 -10.41 -34.61
C CYS A 854 -12.42 -10.38 -33.97
N LEU A 855 -11.78 -11.55 -33.93
CA LEU A 855 -10.51 -11.84 -33.28
C LEU A 855 -9.63 -12.61 -34.28
N PRO A 856 -8.85 -11.91 -35.13
CA PRO A 856 -8.01 -12.57 -36.11
C PRO A 856 -6.80 -13.26 -35.46
N PHE A 857 -6.33 -14.35 -36.08
CA PHE A 857 -5.11 -15.07 -35.69
C PHE A 857 -5.04 -15.39 -34.19
N ASN A 858 -4.03 -14.94 -33.44
CA ASN A 858 -3.79 -15.27 -32.03
C ASN A 858 -4.60 -14.40 -31.04
N PHE A 859 -5.36 -13.40 -31.52
CA PHE A 859 -6.36 -12.72 -30.69
C PHE A 859 -7.56 -13.63 -30.36
N HIS A 860 -7.69 -14.76 -31.08
CA HIS A 860 -8.69 -15.79 -30.89
C HIS A 860 -8.14 -16.99 -30.12
#